data_AF-A0A1W9P175-F1
#
_entry.id   AF-A0A1W9P175-F1
#
_cell.length_a   1.000
_cell.length_b   1.000
_cell.length_c   1.000
_cell.angle_alpha   90.00
_cell.angle_beta   90.00
_cell.angle_gamma   90.00
#
_symmetry.space_group_name_H-M   'P 1'
#
loop_
_entity.id
_entity.type
_entity.pdbx_description
1 polymer ?
#
loop_
_entity_poly.entity_id
_entity_poly.type
_entity_poly.pdbx_seq_one_letter_code
_entity_poly.pdbx_strand_id
1 'polypeptide(L)'
;MTSIFRKNFYFQLALILFFLAMSAFEIRAALISPSPQKEKVIQATRVRSPLTIDGQLTEEVWQQRGVDDFTQSDPVDGGEPSERTEVWIAYDDEALYVAARLYDSSPQEITARLGRRDDFVESDWFILAVDPYFDRRSGYMFAVNPAGSICDWTLYNDVNRDSTWDGVWEWATNIDDQGWSVEIKIPFDQLRFPSQEHYVWGVNFERRIQRKHERNTFVWVPKDDVGYVSRFAQLEGISGIKTGYHLEVWPYSVGQAHFSPEEPGNPFQTGQQYLGNIGLDLKLGLKSNLTLDATINPDFGQVEVDPAVINLSAFETYYREKRPFFIEGNNIFSEFGRGGVAHNANINWPSPTFFYSRRIGRSPQGDVTQEGYVKSPDRSTILGAFKLSGKMAGNWNMSLISALTAREYAQIDQSGQRIQEEVEPLTYYGVFRSLKEFNQGHRGVGILATSVVRDLRSQSLSTFLADKAFALALDGWTFLDQERNWVLSGWLGGTYLHGSPDAIYQIQQSSLHYFQRPDASHLQLKENATSLLGWGGRFQVNKQKGRTWINFALGALSPGFDPNDAGFQFGGSDLINWSCILGYLWPHPTKITREAIVAIGPFQSYDFGGNKIWEGFLALAQGQFLNYWSFNSLLAYNPDTISKNLTRGGPLVKIPYGYEVDLSLSSDTRKDGSQEAILASLSLRNIQRKLHNING
;
A
#
# COMPACT_ATOMS: atom_id res chain seq x y z
N MET A 1 -30.27 -29.76 23.30
CA MET A 1 -30.60 -28.86 22.16
C MET A 1 -31.25 -27.53 22.56
N THR A 2 -31.98 -27.43 23.67
CA THR A 2 -32.69 -26.19 24.10
C THR A 2 -31.83 -25.11 24.79
N SER A 3 -30.65 -25.45 25.32
CA SER A 3 -29.74 -24.50 26.01
C SER A 3 -28.97 -23.58 25.03
N ILE A 4 -28.61 -24.09 23.85
CA ILE A 4 -27.83 -23.36 22.83
C ILE A 4 -28.68 -22.28 22.14
N PHE A 5 -29.96 -22.57 21.85
CA PHE A 5 -30.88 -21.59 21.28
C PHE A 5 -31.23 -20.45 22.25
N ARG A 6 -31.30 -20.71 23.55
CA ARG A 6 -31.54 -19.67 24.56
C ARG A 6 -30.38 -18.66 24.66
N LYS A 7 -29.13 -19.12 24.57
CA LYS A 7 -27.94 -18.23 24.61
C LYS A 7 -27.87 -17.30 23.40
N ASN A 8 -28.21 -17.78 22.20
CA ASN A 8 -28.24 -16.94 20.99
C ASN A 8 -29.33 -15.85 21.03
N PHE A 9 -30.47 -16.12 21.68
CA PHE A 9 -31.57 -15.16 21.81
C PHE A 9 -31.22 -13.97 22.72
N TYR A 10 -30.64 -14.23 23.90
CA TYR A 10 -30.22 -13.15 24.81
C TYR A 10 -29.11 -12.27 24.21
N PHE A 11 -28.23 -12.86 23.39
CA PHE A 11 -27.19 -12.12 22.68
C PHE A 11 -27.77 -11.23 21.57
N GLN A 12 -28.70 -11.74 20.75
CA GLN A 12 -29.40 -10.94 19.75
C GLN A 12 -30.20 -9.80 20.37
N LEU A 13 -30.85 -10.04 21.51
CA LEU A 13 -31.60 -9.02 22.24
C LEU A 13 -30.68 -7.93 22.81
N ALA A 14 -29.51 -8.30 23.34
CA ALA A 14 -28.50 -7.35 23.80
C ALA A 14 -27.94 -6.50 22.65
N LEU A 15 -27.75 -7.09 21.48
CA LEU A 15 -27.37 -6.39 20.26
C LEU A 15 -28.43 -5.33 19.87
N ILE A 16 -29.70 -5.72 19.83
CA ILE A 16 -30.82 -4.83 19.48
C ILE A 16 -30.98 -3.68 20.49
N LEU A 17 -30.82 -3.96 21.79
CA LEU A 17 -30.86 -2.93 22.84
C LEU A 17 -29.67 -1.97 22.75
N PHE A 18 -28.48 -2.47 22.40
CA PHE A 18 -27.32 -1.63 22.10
C PHE A 18 -27.58 -0.73 20.88
N PHE A 19 -28.23 -1.25 19.83
CA PHE A 19 -28.63 -0.47 18.66
C PHE A 19 -29.66 0.64 19.00
N LEU A 20 -30.64 0.35 19.84
CA LEU A 20 -31.62 1.35 20.30
C LEU A 20 -30.99 2.42 21.20
N ALA A 21 -29.99 2.05 22.02
CA ALA A 21 -29.24 3.00 22.82
C ALA A 21 -28.31 3.88 21.97
N MET A 22 -27.70 3.31 20.92
CA MET A 22 -26.85 4.05 19.99
C MET A 22 -27.62 5.01 19.08
N SER A 23 -28.80 4.61 18.59
CA SER A 23 -29.64 5.48 17.75
C SER A 23 -30.17 6.70 18.52
N ALA A 24 -30.48 6.53 19.81
CA ALA A 24 -30.85 7.63 20.70
C ALA A 24 -29.70 8.61 20.96
N PHE A 25 -28.44 8.17 20.83
CA PHE A 25 -27.25 9.00 21.01
C PHE A 25 -26.90 9.79 19.73
N GLU A 26 -27.10 9.21 18.53
CA GLU A 26 -26.87 9.92 17.26
C GLU A 26 -27.82 11.11 17.05
N ILE A 27 -29.08 11.02 17.50
CA ILE A 27 -30.05 12.13 17.36
C ILE A 27 -29.60 13.37 18.17
N ARG A 28 -28.83 13.21 19.25
CA ARG A 28 -28.24 14.33 20.01
C ARG A 28 -26.94 14.85 19.40
N ALA A 29 -26.13 14.01 18.77
CA ALA A 29 -24.87 14.41 18.15
C ALA A 29 -25.07 15.16 16.82
N ALA A 30 -26.13 14.86 16.07
CA ALA A 30 -26.45 15.53 14.80
C ALA A 30 -26.75 17.04 14.93
N LEU A 31 -26.96 17.56 16.14
CA LEU A 31 -27.25 18.98 16.38
C LEU A 31 -26.00 19.87 16.51
N ILE A 32 -24.79 19.29 16.45
CA ILE A 32 -23.52 20.02 16.50
C ILE A 32 -22.62 19.51 15.37
N SER A 33 -23.02 19.76 14.12
CA SER A 33 -22.07 19.65 13.00
C SER A 33 -21.27 20.95 12.94
N PRO A 34 -19.92 20.93 12.92
CA PRO A 34 -19.16 22.14 12.71
C PRO A 34 -19.57 22.79 11.39
N SER A 35 -19.61 24.12 11.37
CA SER A 35 -19.86 24.88 10.15
C SER A 35 -18.77 24.56 9.12
N PRO A 36 -19.11 24.47 7.82
CA PRO A 36 -18.11 24.21 6.79
C PRO A 36 -17.01 25.27 6.87
N GLN A 37 -15.78 24.83 7.15
CA GLN A 37 -14.63 25.72 7.28
C GLN A 37 -14.46 26.48 5.97
N LYS A 38 -14.35 27.81 6.06
CA LYS A 38 -14.14 28.66 4.89
C LYS A 38 -12.81 28.27 4.25
N GLU A 39 -12.85 28.00 2.95
CA GLU A 39 -11.67 27.59 2.19
C GLU A 39 -10.58 28.68 2.26
N LYS A 40 -9.38 28.29 2.69
CA LYS A 40 -8.22 29.19 2.80
C LYS A 40 -7.57 29.35 1.42
N VAL A 41 -7.06 30.56 1.15
CA VAL A 41 -6.35 30.89 -0.10
C VAL A 41 -5.00 31.51 0.26
N ILE A 42 -3.95 31.04 -0.39
CA ILE A 42 -2.56 31.49 -0.23
C ILE A 42 -2.05 31.93 -1.60
N GLN A 43 -1.32 33.04 -1.66
CA GLN A 43 -0.70 33.54 -2.89
C GLN A 43 0.78 33.18 -2.90
N ALA A 44 1.24 32.51 -3.97
CA ALA A 44 2.65 32.28 -4.21
C ALA A 44 3.30 33.55 -4.80
N THR A 45 4.44 33.96 -4.24
CA THR A 45 5.16 35.14 -4.72
C THR A 45 6.19 34.75 -5.78
N ARG A 46 6.12 35.35 -6.97
CA ARG A 46 7.15 35.11 -7.99
C ARG A 46 8.44 35.83 -7.65
N VAL A 47 9.55 35.11 -7.63
CA VAL A 47 10.90 35.66 -7.46
C VAL A 47 11.65 35.66 -8.79
N ARG A 48 12.61 36.58 -8.93
CA ARG A 48 13.45 36.72 -10.15
C ARG A 48 14.93 36.53 -9.90
N SER A 49 15.33 36.55 -8.64
CA SER A 49 16.69 36.28 -8.20
C SER A 49 16.71 34.88 -7.59
N PRO A 50 17.78 34.09 -7.81
CA PRO A 50 17.94 32.81 -7.13
C PRO A 50 17.89 33.00 -5.62
N LEU A 51 17.14 32.12 -4.93
CA LEU A 51 17.12 32.04 -3.47
C LEU A 51 18.23 31.09 -3.01
N THR A 52 18.91 31.43 -1.92
CA THR A 52 19.92 30.55 -1.32
C THR A 52 19.23 29.69 -0.29
N ILE A 53 19.33 28.36 -0.41
CA ILE A 53 18.70 27.44 0.55
C ILE A 53 19.70 27.18 1.67
N ASP A 54 19.65 27.99 2.73
CA ASP A 54 20.56 27.92 3.88
C ASP A 54 19.86 27.89 5.24
N GLY A 55 18.54 28.05 5.26
CA GLY A 55 17.69 27.99 6.45
C GLY A 55 17.64 29.30 7.24
N GLN A 56 18.33 30.38 6.84
CA GLN A 56 18.43 31.62 7.63
C GLN A 56 17.32 32.63 7.36
N LEU A 57 16.52 32.44 6.30
CA LEU A 57 15.38 33.29 5.93
C LEU A 57 15.75 34.77 5.68
N THR A 58 16.94 35.05 5.12
CA THR A 58 17.44 36.44 4.99
C THR A 58 16.90 37.18 3.77
N GLU A 59 16.37 36.45 2.80
CA GLU A 59 15.88 36.96 1.51
C GLU A 59 14.63 37.81 1.67
N GLU A 60 14.49 38.84 0.82
CA GLU A 60 13.41 39.84 0.90
C GLU A 60 12.01 39.21 0.88
N VAL A 61 11.82 38.13 0.13
CA VAL A 61 10.52 37.43 0.03
C VAL A 61 10.09 36.81 1.37
N TRP A 62 11.05 36.41 2.21
CA TRP A 62 10.81 35.84 3.54
C TRP A 62 10.62 36.91 4.62
N GLN A 63 11.00 38.16 4.35
CA GLN A 63 10.81 39.29 5.25
C GLN A 63 9.40 39.90 5.17
N GLN A 64 8.57 39.44 4.24
CA GLN A 64 7.17 39.84 4.12
C GLN A 64 6.30 39.10 5.15
N ARG A 65 5.01 39.46 5.25
CA ARG A 65 4.09 38.74 6.14
C ARG A 65 3.77 37.35 5.60
N GLY A 66 4.23 36.31 6.30
CA GLY A 66 3.86 34.92 6.05
C GLY A 66 2.44 34.59 6.51
N VAL A 67 1.94 33.42 6.12
CA VAL A 67 0.68 32.87 6.63
C VAL A 67 0.92 32.22 8.01
N ASP A 68 0.03 32.48 8.97
CA ASP A 68 0.25 32.11 10.37
C ASP A 68 -0.99 31.58 11.11
N ASP A 69 -2.10 31.40 10.40
CA ASP A 69 -3.39 30.96 10.94
C ASP A 69 -3.48 29.44 11.11
N PHE A 70 -2.51 28.85 11.80
CA PHE A 70 -2.51 27.42 12.16
C PHE A 70 -3.56 27.10 13.23
N THR A 71 -4.02 25.86 13.24
CA THR A 71 -4.96 25.33 14.23
C THR A 71 -4.42 24.01 14.77
N GLN A 72 -4.53 23.83 16.09
CA GLN A 72 -4.11 22.62 16.78
C GLN A 72 -5.07 21.47 16.43
N SER A 73 -4.54 20.35 15.94
CA SER A 73 -5.28 19.10 15.75
C SER A 73 -5.07 18.14 16.93
N ASP A 74 -3.87 18.18 17.51
CA ASP A 74 -3.51 17.38 18.66
C ASP A 74 -2.74 18.23 19.68
N PRO A 75 -2.97 18.05 20.98
CA PRO A 75 -3.98 17.16 21.57
C PRO A 75 -5.37 17.77 21.71
N VAL A 76 -5.52 19.09 21.57
CA VAL A 76 -6.82 19.77 21.64
C VAL A 76 -7.29 20.02 20.23
N ASP A 77 -8.18 19.15 19.75
CA ASP A 77 -8.73 19.23 18.39
C ASP A 77 -9.48 20.55 18.17
N GLY A 78 -9.08 21.32 17.16
CA GLY A 78 -9.60 22.65 16.87
C GLY A 78 -9.13 23.76 17.82
N GLY A 79 -8.07 23.50 18.61
CA GLY A 79 -7.50 24.45 19.57
C GLY A 79 -6.55 25.48 18.93
N GLU A 80 -6.11 26.43 19.75
CA GLU A 80 -5.05 27.38 19.37
C GLU A 80 -3.66 26.71 19.49
N PRO A 81 -2.77 26.86 18.50
CA PRO A 81 -1.38 26.40 18.59
C PRO A 81 -0.67 26.97 19.83
N SER A 82 0.12 26.15 20.53
CA SER A 82 0.90 26.64 21.67
C SER A 82 2.17 27.38 21.27
N GLU A 83 2.61 27.22 20.02
CA GLU A 83 3.78 27.88 19.45
C GLU A 83 3.43 28.43 18.06
N ARG A 84 3.84 29.68 17.79
CA ARG A 84 3.54 30.36 16.53
C ARG A 84 4.32 29.74 15.37
N THR A 85 3.71 29.67 14.20
CA THR A 85 4.34 29.19 12.96
C THR A 85 3.99 30.15 11.83
N GLU A 86 4.98 30.61 11.08
CA GLU A 86 4.81 31.44 9.88
C GLU A 86 5.35 30.69 8.66
N VAL A 87 4.64 30.75 7.54
CA VAL A 87 5.04 30.08 6.29
C VAL A 87 4.95 31.02 5.10
N TRP A 88 5.89 30.89 4.17
CA TRP A 88 5.94 31.62 2.91
C TRP A 88 6.05 30.64 1.74
N ILE A 89 5.48 31.04 0.60
CA ILE A 89 5.58 30.29 -0.64
C ILE A 89 6.02 31.25 -1.75
N ALA A 90 7.09 30.87 -2.43
CA ALA A 90 7.60 31.58 -3.60
C ALA A 90 7.80 30.60 -4.77
N TYR A 91 7.96 31.14 -5.97
CA TYR A 91 8.30 30.34 -7.15
C TYR A 91 9.09 31.14 -8.17
N ASP A 92 9.86 30.46 -9.00
CA ASP A 92 10.46 31.01 -10.21
C ASP A 92 10.11 30.13 -11.43
N ASP A 93 10.96 30.12 -12.45
CA ASP A 93 10.71 29.33 -13.66
C ASP A 93 11.09 27.83 -13.48
N GLU A 94 11.86 27.50 -12.44
CA GLU A 94 12.48 26.19 -12.22
C GLU A 94 11.88 25.44 -11.03
N ALA A 95 11.52 26.14 -9.95
CA ALA A 95 11.12 25.50 -8.70
C ALA A 95 10.01 26.24 -7.92
N LEU A 96 9.35 25.47 -7.05
CA LEU A 96 8.55 25.96 -5.94
C LEU A 96 9.45 26.05 -4.69
N TYR A 97 9.38 27.18 -4.00
CA TYR A 97 10.12 27.44 -2.77
C TYR A 97 9.15 27.60 -1.60
N VAL A 98 9.43 26.92 -0.50
CA VAL A 98 8.65 27.03 0.74
C VAL A 98 9.60 27.27 1.89
N ALA A 99 9.31 28.29 2.68
CA ALA A 99 10.05 28.62 3.88
C ALA A 99 9.10 28.63 5.09
N ALA A 100 9.58 28.20 6.25
CA ALA A 100 8.82 28.28 7.48
C ALA A 100 9.67 28.73 8.66
N ARG A 101 9.08 29.59 9.50
CA ARG A 101 9.60 30.01 10.79
C ARG A 101 8.76 29.37 11.88
N LEU A 102 9.38 28.51 12.66
CA LEU A 102 8.74 27.71 13.70
C LEU A 102 9.21 28.22 15.06
N TYR A 103 8.53 29.25 15.56
CA TYR A 103 8.87 29.86 16.85
C TYR A 103 8.73 28.84 17.98
N ASP A 104 9.61 28.87 18.96
CA ASP A 104 9.54 28.02 20.12
C ASP A 104 9.92 28.81 21.38
N SER A 105 9.04 28.83 22.38
CA SER A 105 9.32 29.50 23.66
C SER A 105 10.49 28.89 24.45
N SER A 106 10.89 27.65 24.13
CA SER A 106 12.04 26.95 24.71
C SER A 106 12.92 26.33 23.60
N PRO A 107 13.67 27.11 22.81
CA PRO A 107 14.44 26.59 21.67
C PRO A 107 15.47 25.51 22.03
N GLN A 108 16.02 25.57 23.25
CA GLN A 108 16.96 24.57 23.78
C GLN A 108 16.33 23.19 24.01
N GLU A 109 14.99 23.10 24.02
CA GLU A 109 14.23 21.86 24.18
C GLU A 109 13.68 21.33 22.85
N ILE A 110 14.04 21.93 21.71
CA ILE A 110 13.65 21.43 20.38
C ILE A 110 14.24 20.02 20.19
N THR A 111 13.36 19.06 19.93
CA THR A 111 13.79 17.69 19.66
C THR A 111 14.27 17.59 18.21
N ALA A 112 15.60 17.51 18.02
CA ALA A 112 16.25 17.41 16.72
C ALA A 112 16.99 16.06 16.56
N ARG A 113 16.25 14.98 16.28
CA ARG A 113 16.85 13.65 16.13
C ARG A 113 17.24 13.37 14.67
N LEU A 114 18.46 12.95 14.42
CA LEU A 114 18.92 12.56 13.08
C LEU A 114 18.41 11.15 12.75
N GLY A 115 17.60 11.04 11.69
CA GLY A 115 17.17 9.77 11.11
C GLY A 115 17.89 9.48 9.79
N ARG A 116 17.75 8.25 9.28
CA ARG A 116 18.04 7.99 7.86
C ARG A 116 16.97 8.67 7.01
N ARG A 117 17.24 8.88 5.72
CA ARG A 117 16.19 9.29 4.77
C ARG A 117 15.01 8.31 4.86
N ASP A 118 13.80 8.86 4.87
CA ASP A 118 12.51 8.15 5.00
C ASP A 118 12.27 7.43 6.33
N ASP A 119 13.15 7.65 7.31
CA ASP A 119 12.95 7.24 8.69
C ASP A 119 12.27 8.37 9.47
N PHE A 120 10.95 8.25 9.66
CA PHE A 120 10.15 9.23 10.39
C PHE A 120 10.35 9.08 11.91
N VAL A 121 11.52 9.50 12.39
CA VAL A 121 11.92 9.41 13.80
C VAL A 121 11.12 10.35 14.71
N GLU A 122 11.05 10.01 16.00
CA GLU A 122 10.42 10.84 17.05
C GLU A 122 11.20 12.16 17.24
N SER A 123 10.79 13.20 16.52
CA SER A 123 11.45 14.51 16.42
C SER A 123 10.39 15.61 16.21
N ASP A 124 10.76 16.88 16.38
CA ASP A 124 9.96 17.96 15.79
C ASP A 124 9.99 17.83 14.26
N TRP A 125 8.89 18.18 13.59
CA TRP A 125 8.78 18.08 12.12
C TRP A 125 8.02 19.28 11.54
N PHE A 126 8.47 19.74 10.37
CA PHE A 126 7.66 20.56 9.46
C PHE A 126 7.31 19.72 8.24
N ILE A 127 6.04 19.72 7.86
CA ILE A 127 5.51 18.91 6.76
C ILE A 127 4.77 19.83 5.80
N LEU A 128 5.20 19.80 4.54
CA LEU A 128 4.57 20.44 3.40
C LEU A 128 3.83 19.39 2.58
N ALA A 129 2.58 19.66 2.21
CA ALA A 129 1.86 18.87 1.23
C ALA A 129 1.35 19.74 0.08
N VAL A 130 1.49 19.26 -1.16
CA VAL A 130 1.06 19.95 -2.38
C VAL A 130 0.21 19.04 -3.26
N ASP A 131 -0.84 19.57 -3.86
CA ASP A 131 -1.65 18.95 -4.92
C ASP A 131 -1.52 19.79 -6.21
N PRO A 132 -0.52 19.49 -7.06
CA PRO A 132 -0.30 20.23 -8.30
C PRO A 132 -1.35 19.97 -9.39
N TYR A 133 -2.17 18.94 -9.25
CA TYR A 133 -3.29 18.66 -10.16
C TYR A 133 -4.56 19.40 -9.77
N PHE A 134 -4.64 19.83 -8.51
CA PHE A 134 -5.85 20.33 -7.85
C PHE A 134 -7.05 19.40 -8.04
N ASP A 135 -6.78 18.09 -8.04
CA ASP A 135 -7.80 17.06 -8.17
C ASP A 135 -8.39 16.65 -6.81
N ARG A 136 -7.89 17.26 -5.72
CA ARG A 136 -8.37 17.06 -4.35
C ARG A 136 -8.22 15.63 -3.87
N ARG A 137 -7.26 14.90 -4.44
CA ARG A 137 -7.10 13.47 -4.21
C ARG A 137 -5.66 12.99 -4.20
N SER A 138 -4.82 13.60 -5.02
CA SER A 138 -3.43 13.21 -5.18
C SER A 138 -2.48 14.36 -4.95
N GLY A 139 -1.22 14.06 -4.69
CA GLY A 139 -0.24 15.09 -4.39
C GLY A 139 1.08 14.51 -3.95
N TYR A 140 1.89 15.38 -3.34
CA TYR A 140 3.21 15.07 -2.81
C TYR A 140 3.30 15.64 -1.41
N MET A 141 4.06 14.97 -0.54
CA MET A 141 4.29 15.40 0.83
C MET A 141 5.78 15.31 1.15
N PHE A 142 6.29 16.36 1.76
CA PHE A 142 7.70 16.54 2.10
C PHE A 142 7.79 16.88 3.58
N ALA A 143 8.59 16.13 4.33
CA ALA A 143 8.81 16.37 5.76
C ALA A 143 10.29 16.64 6.01
N VAL A 144 10.57 17.66 6.80
CA VAL A 144 11.93 18.03 7.25
C VAL A 144 11.90 18.20 8.77
N ASN A 145 12.89 17.65 9.46
CA ASN A 145 13.08 17.89 10.89
C ASN A 145 14.22 18.90 11.15
N PRO A 146 14.34 19.48 12.37
CA PRO A 146 15.36 20.48 12.66
C PRO A 146 16.80 19.99 12.45
N ALA A 147 17.04 18.67 12.57
CA ALA A 147 18.34 18.04 12.33
C ALA A 147 18.66 17.83 10.83
N GLY A 148 17.76 18.22 9.92
CA GLY A 148 17.92 18.08 8.47
C GLY A 148 17.58 16.70 7.92
N SER A 149 16.96 15.81 8.71
CA SER A 149 16.42 14.53 8.20
C SER A 149 15.17 14.78 7.39
N ILE A 150 14.97 13.98 6.35
CA ILE A 150 13.85 14.12 5.43
C ILE A 150 13.06 12.83 5.24
N CYS A 151 11.80 12.99 4.89
CA CYS A 151 10.95 11.94 4.38
C CYS A 151 10.05 12.50 3.26
N ASP A 152 9.74 11.69 2.27
CA ASP A 152 8.78 12.05 1.23
C ASP A 152 7.76 10.94 0.91
N TRP A 153 6.63 11.39 0.35
CA TRP A 153 5.52 10.51 -0.03
C TRP A 153 4.78 11.07 -1.25
N THR A 154 4.17 10.17 -2.01
CA THR A 154 3.01 10.55 -2.85
C THR A 154 1.71 10.39 -2.06
N LEU A 155 0.77 11.30 -2.31
CA LEU A 155 -0.59 11.25 -1.79
C LEU A 155 -1.52 10.71 -2.86
N TYR A 156 -2.46 9.86 -2.46
CA TYR A 156 -3.47 9.31 -3.36
C TYR A 156 -4.75 8.97 -2.60
N ASN A 157 -5.85 8.82 -3.33
CA ASN A 157 -7.15 8.46 -2.75
C ASN A 157 -7.55 9.38 -1.58
N ASP A 158 -7.17 10.66 -1.64
CA ASP A 158 -7.42 11.73 -0.66
C ASP A 158 -6.63 11.56 0.66
N VAL A 159 -6.60 10.37 1.26
CA VAL A 159 -6.05 10.14 2.60
C VAL A 159 -4.84 9.22 2.65
N ASN A 160 -4.56 8.47 1.58
CA ASN A 160 -3.50 7.47 1.56
C ASN A 160 -2.17 8.09 1.14
N ARG A 161 -1.08 7.45 1.57
CA ARG A 161 0.30 7.88 1.34
C ARG A 161 1.15 6.71 0.89
N ASP A 162 2.05 6.93 -0.05
CA ASP A 162 3.04 5.96 -0.52
C ASP A 162 4.44 6.50 -0.25
N SER A 163 5.16 5.82 0.64
CA SER A 163 6.50 6.20 1.12
C SER A 163 7.63 5.62 0.29
N THR A 164 7.32 5.04 -0.87
CA THR A 164 8.32 4.43 -1.76
C THR A 164 8.78 5.39 -2.87
N TRP A 165 8.19 6.58 -2.92
CA TRP A 165 8.57 7.61 -3.87
C TRP A 165 9.64 8.51 -3.26
N ASP A 166 10.80 8.55 -3.91
CA ASP A 166 11.93 9.36 -3.48
C ASP A 166 12.15 10.51 -4.46
N GLY A 167 11.80 11.74 -4.05
CA GLY A 167 12.01 12.93 -4.86
C GLY A 167 13.44 13.49 -4.76
N VAL A 168 13.87 14.23 -5.77
CA VAL A 168 15.14 14.98 -5.74
C VAL A 168 14.84 16.46 -5.48
N TRP A 169 14.96 16.90 -4.23
CA TRP A 169 14.68 18.26 -3.78
C TRP A 169 15.76 18.75 -2.80
N GLU A 170 15.86 20.06 -2.61
CA GLU A 170 16.87 20.68 -1.74
C GLU A 170 16.20 21.26 -0.48
N TRP A 171 16.90 21.21 0.65
CA TRP A 171 16.43 21.78 1.91
C TRP A 171 17.58 22.23 2.79
N ALA A 172 17.29 23.17 3.70
CA ALA A 172 18.20 23.57 4.77
C ALA A 172 17.40 23.92 6.02
N THR A 173 17.99 23.68 7.19
CA THR A 173 17.41 24.03 8.49
C THR A 173 18.38 24.84 9.33
N ASN A 174 17.84 25.72 10.18
CA ASN A 174 18.61 26.49 11.14
C ASN A 174 17.87 26.53 12.48
N ILE A 175 18.58 26.32 13.59
CA ILE A 175 18.05 26.47 14.95
C ILE A 175 18.68 27.72 15.56
N ASP A 176 17.87 28.59 16.16
CA ASP A 176 18.32 29.82 16.80
C ASP A 176 17.59 30.13 18.12
N ASP A 177 17.72 31.36 18.59
CA ASP A 177 17.21 31.81 19.89
C ASP A 177 15.69 32.03 19.92
N GLN A 178 14.99 31.98 18.78
CA GLN A 178 13.54 32.11 18.74
C GLN A 178 12.84 30.80 18.34
N GLY A 179 13.57 29.77 17.91
CA GLY A 179 13.02 28.50 17.49
C GLY A 179 13.88 27.85 16.41
N TRP A 180 13.25 27.47 15.30
CA TRP A 180 13.97 26.98 14.13
C TRP A 180 13.28 27.40 12.82
N SER A 181 14.02 27.32 11.73
CA SER A 181 13.55 27.61 10.38
C SER A 181 13.94 26.52 9.40
N VAL A 182 13.18 26.44 8.32
CA VAL A 182 13.41 25.52 7.21
C VAL A 182 13.15 26.24 5.89
N GLU A 183 13.99 25.95 4.90
CA GLU A 183 13.78 26.29 3.50
C GLU A 183 13.76 25.02 2.68
N ILE A 184 12.83 24.94 1.73
CA ILE A 184 12.61 23.80 0.85
C ILE A 184 12.52 24.33 -0.58
N LYS A 185 13.28 23.73 -1.50
CA LYS A 185 13.22 23.97 -2.94
C LYS A 185 12.83 22.68 -3.65
N ILE A 186 11.69 22.71 -4.33
CA ILE A 186 11.14 21.58 -5.08
C ILE A 186 11.18 21.94 -6.57
N PRO A 187 12.09 21.34 -7.35
CA PRO A 187 12.10 21.53 -8.79
C PRO A 187 10.77 21.07 -9.42
N PHE A 188 10.29 21.81 -10.43
CA PHE A 188 9.02 21.48 -11.09
C PHE A 188 9.06 20.17 -11.87
N ASP A 189 10.23 19.62 -12.18
CA ASP A 189 10.33 18.28 -12.80
C ASP A 189 10.04 17.14 -11.82
N GLN A 190 10.13 17.38 -10.50
CA GLN A 190 9.71 16.42 -9.47
C GLN A 190 8.18 16.39 -9.28
N LEU A 191 7.49 17.44 -9.70
CA LEU A 191 6.05 17.59 -9.56
C LEU A 191 5.35 17.37 -10.89
N ARG A 192 4.41 16.42 -10.95
CA ARG A 192 3.59 16.23 -12.14
C ARG A 192 2.36 17.14 -12.07
N PHE A 193 2.14 17.96 -13.09
CA PHE A 193 0.99 18.88 -13.18
C PHE A 193 0.52 19.07 -14.64
N PRO A 194 -0.75 19.43 -14.90
CA PRO A 194 -1.22 19.67 -16.26
C PRO A 194 -0.70 21.01 -16.80
N SER A 195 -0.26 21.09 -18.05
CA SER A 195 0.15 22.38 -18.63
C SER A 195 -1.02 23.38 -18.69
N GLN A 196 -0.86 24.54 -18.05
CA GLN A 196 -1.83 25.65 -18.01
C GLN A 196 -1.10 27.00 -18.00
N GLU A 197 -1.81 28.07 -18.33
CA GLU A 197 -1.25 29.44 -18.25
C GLU A 197 -1.21 29.95 -16.80
N HIS A 198 -2.27 29.65 -16.06
CA HIS A 198 -2.46 29.98 -14.65
C HIS A 198 -2.79 28.70 -13.88
N TYR A 199 -2.22 28.58 -12.69
CA TYR A 199 -2.35 27.39 -11.87
C TYR A 199 -3.06 27.74 -10.56
N VAL A 200 -4.00 26.88 -10.18
CA VAL A 200 -4.50 26.76 -8.81
C VAL A 200 -4.07 25.39 -8.33
N TRP A 201 -3.27 25.33 -7.27
CA TRP A 201 -2.81 24.10 -6.64
C TRP A 201 -3.44 23.94 -5.26
N GLY A 202 -3.39 22.75 -4.68
CA GLY A 202 -3.70 22.55 -3.27
C GLY A 202 -2.43 22.64 -2.44
N VAL A 203 -2.48 23.24 -1.25
CA VAL A 203 -1.38 23.23 -0.28
C VAL A 203 -1.88 23.01 1.15
N ASN A 204 -1.09 22.31 1.96
CA ASN A 204 -1.28 22.24 3.40
C ASN A 204 0.07 22.18 4.12
N PHE A 205 0.08 22.62 5.37
CA PHE A 205 1.25 22.61 6.23
C PHE A 205 0.92 21.98 7.57
N GLU A 206 1.91 21.32 8.14
CA GLU A 206 1.81 20.75 9.46
C GLU A 206 3.12 20.94 10.24
N ARG A 207 2.98 21.32 11.50
CA ARG A 207 4.06 21.33 12.47
C ARG A 207 3.79 20.26 13.52
N ARG A 208 4.79 19.42 13.81
CA ARG A 208 4.81 18.54 14.98
C ARG A 208 5.81 19.04 16.00
N ILE A 209 5.36 19.13 17.25
CA ILE A 209 6.17 19.52 18.39
C ILE A 209 6.26 18.30 19.31
N GLN A 210 7.37 17.59 19.25
CA GLN A 210 7.50 16.26 19.84
C GLN A 210 7.34 16.29 21.36
N ARG A 211 8.04 17.21 22.03
CA ARG A 211 7.99 17.32 23.50
C ARG A 211 6.59 17.61 24.05
N LYS A 212 5.77 18.33 23.27
CA LYS A 212 4.38 18.67 23.63
C LYS A 212 3.38 17.63 23.14
N HIS A 213 3.78 16.74 22.23
CA HIS A 213 2.90 15.87 21.45
C HIS A 213 1.75 16.67 20.84
N GLU A 214 2.16 17.78 20.23
CA GLU A 214 1.27 18.75 19.62
C GLU A 214 1.45 18.71 18.11
N ARG A 215 0.32 18.72 17.41
CA ARG A 215 0.25 18.80 15.96
C ARG A 215 -0.58 20.02 15.61
N ASN A 216 0.00 20.91 14.82
CA ASN A 216 -0.63 22.12 14.33
C ASN A 216 -0.72 22.02 12.82
N THR A 217 -1.89 22.30 12.26
CA THR A 217 -2.16 22.20 10.82
C THR A 217 -2.65 23.53 10.29
N PHE A 218 -2.24 23.87 9.07
CA PHE A 218 -2.72 25.08 8.41
C PHE A 218 -4.18 24.93 7.98
N VAL A 219 -4.52 23.81 7.36
CA VAL A 219 -5.91 23.40 7.17
C VAL A 219 -6.24 22.28 8.14
N TRP A 220 -6.98 22.66 9.19
CA TRP A 220 -7.49 21.74 10.18
C TRP A 220 -8.63 20.89 9.62
N VAL A 221 -8.60 19.60 9.95
CA VAL A 221 -9.68 18.67 9.67
C VAL A 221 -10.10 18.08 11.01
N PRO A 222 -11.38 18.20 11.41
CA PRO A 222 -11.88 17.59 12.64
C PRO A 222 -11.56 16.09 12.67
N LYS A 223 -11.23 15.55 13.85
CA LYS A 223 -10.88 14.13 14.00
C LYS A 223 -12.00 13.15 13.65
N ASP A 224 -13.24 13.61 13.56
CA ASP A 224 -14.40 12.81 13.13
C ASP A 224 -14.79 13.03 11.66
N ASP A 225 -14.03 13.81 10.90
CA ASP A 225 -14.16 13.93 9.45
C ASP A 225 -13.06 13.14 8.74
N VAL A 226 -13.31 12.81 7.47
CA VAL A 226 -12.36 12.11 6.61
C VAL A 226 -12.09 12.95 5.39
N GLY A 227 -10.80 13.18 5.14
CA GLY A 227 -10.27 13.93 4.02
C GLY A 227 -8.95 14.57 4.40
N TYR A 228 -8.01 14.63 3.46
CA TYR A 228 -6.73 15.29 3.67
C TYR A 228 -6.42 16.18 2.47
N VAL A 229 -6.13 15.59 1.31
CA VAL A 229 -5.88 16.36 0.06
C VAL A 229 -7.10 17.18 -0.34
N SER A 230 -8.31 16.65 -0.16
CA SER A 230 -9.54 17.35 -0.52
C SER A 230 -9.82 18.62 0.29
N ARG A 231 -9.13 18.76 1.43
CA ARG A 231 -9.23 19.88 2.36
C ARG A 231 -8.14 20.94 2.16
N PHE A 232 -7.16 20.70 1.30
CA PHE A 232 -6.05 21.62 1.10
C PHE A 232 -6.53 23.05 0.76
N ALA A 233 -5.76 24.02 1.21
CA ALA A 233 -5.96 25.43 0.88
C ALA A 233 -5.65 25.63 -0.61
N GLN A 234 -6.25 26.64 -1.22
CA GLN A 234 -5.93 27.00 -2.60
C GLN A 234 -4.62 27.79 -2.63
N LEU A 235 -3.66 27.32 -3.42
CA LEU A 235 -2.44 28.02 -3.75
C LEU A 235 -2.60 28.65 -5.13
N GLU A 236 -2.67 29.98 -5.16
CA GLU A 236 -2.85 30.80 -6.35
C GLU A 236 -1.58 31.62 -6.66
N GLY A 237 -1.58 32.35 -7.77
CA GLY A 237 -0.49 33.26 -8.14
C GLY A 237 0.63 32.62 -8.97
N ILE A 238 0.60 31.29 -9.15
CA ILE A 238 1.54 30.55 -10.00
C ILE A 238 1.14 30.69 -11.47
N SER A 239 2.07 31.17 -12.30
CA SER A 239 1.84 31.37 -13.73
C SER A 239 3.13 31.33 -14.53
N GLY A 240 3.02 30.98 -15.82
CA GLY A 240 4.17 31.02 -16.74
C GLY A 240 5.24 29.94 -16.50
N ILE A 241 5.00 28.98 -15.61
CA ILE A 241 5.86 27.81 -15.42
C ILE A 241 5.66 26.81 -16.55
N LYS A 242 6.74 26.15 -16.97
CA LYS A 242 6.73 25.13 -18.03
C LYS A 242 7.25 23.82 -17.48
N THR A 243 6.57 22.73 -17.81
CA THR A 243 7.19 21.41 -17.66
C THR A 243 8.22 21.26 -18.76
N GLY A 244 9.50 21.17 -18.40
CA GLY A 244 10.56 20.85 -19.34
C GLY A 244 10.31 19.49 -20.01
N TYR A 245 10.87 19.30 -21.20
CA TYR A 245 11.07 17.94 -21.71
C TYR A 245 12.13 17.29 -20.84
N HIS A 246 11.71 16.31 -20.04
CA HIS A 246 12.58 15.61 -19.14
C HIS A 246 13.01 14.29 -19.79
N LEU A 247 14.30 14.18 -20.10
CA LEU A 247 14.94 13.00 -20.65
C LEU A 247 16.11 12.63 -19.74
N GLU A 248 16.02 11.48 -19.11
CA GLU A 248 17.10 10.91 -18.32
C GLU A 248 17.54 9.59 -18.94
N VAL A 249 18.85 9.40 -19.02
CA VAL A 249 19.47 8.21 -19.61
C VAL A 249 20.55 7.73 -18.66
N TRP A 250 20.40 6.52 -18.14
CA TRP A 250 21.35 5.89 -17.23
C TRP A 250 21.95 4.64 -17.85
N PRO A 251 23.09 4.76 -18.57
CA PRO A 251 23.87 3.58 -18.90
C PRO A 251 24.56 3.08 -17.64
N TYR A 252 24.61 1.76 -17.46
CA TYR A 252 25.31 1.19 -16.32
C TYR A 252 26.10 -0.07 -16.71
N SER A 253 27.14 -0.34 -15.93
CA SER A 253 27.89 -1.59 -15.97
C SER A 253 28.23 -2.02 -14.55
N VAL A 254 27.89 -3.26 -14.20
CA VAL A 254 28.18 -3.86 -12.90
C VAL A 254 29.21 -4.97 -13.08
N GLY A 255 30.21 -4.99 -12.21
CA GLY A 255 31.11 -6.14 -12.03
C GLY A 255 30.97 -6.64 -10.60
N GLN A 256 30.74 -7.95 -10.44
CA GLN A 256 30.60 -8.59 -9.14
C GLN A 256 31.60 -9.74 -9.02
N ALA A 257 32.24 -9.84 -7.86
CA ALA A 257 33.10 -10.94 -7.47
C ALA A 257 32.51 -11.60 -6.22
N HIS A 258 32.11 -12.86 -6.34
CA HIS A 258 31.64 -13.67 -5.22
C HIS A 258 32.71 -14.68 -4.83
N PHE A 259 33.07 -14.69 -3.55
CA PHE A 259 34.04 -15.60 -2.98
C PHE A 259 33.32 -16.54 -2.02
N SER A 260 33.37 -17.84 -2.33
CA SER A 260 32.77 -18.89 -1.52
C SER A 260 33.80 -19.99 -1.24
N PRO A 261 33.58 -20.88 -0.27
CA PRO A 261 34.37 -22.10 -0.18
C PRO A 261 34.27 -22.90 -1.49
N GLU A 262 35.41 -23.41 -1.96
CA GLU A 262 35.45 -24.35 -3.09
C GLU A 262 34.83 -25.68 -2.65
N GLU A 263 34.04 -26.29 -3.53
CA GLU A 263 33.57 -27.66 -3.36
C GLU A 263 34.39 -28.61 -4.23
N PRO A 264 35.20 -29.51 -3.63
CA PRO A 264 36.03 -30.44 -4.40
C PRO A 264 35.18 -31.29 -5.37
N GLY A 265 35.54 -31.24 -6.65
CA GLY A 265 34.85 -31.98 -7.72
C GLY A 265 33.71 -31.22 -8.39
N ASN A 266 33.24 -30.09 -7.84
CA ASN A 266 32.19 -29.27 -8.43
C ASN A 266 32.79 -28.20 -9.37
N PRO A 267 32.64 -28.33 -10.70
CA PRO A 267 33.25 -27.41 -11.66
C PRO A 267 32.61 -26.01 -11.68
N PHE A 268 31.46 -25.84 -11.00
CA PHE A 268 30.76 -24.55 -10.91
C PHE A 268 31.04 -23.80 -9.61
N GLN A 269 31.60 -24.48 -8.61
CA GLN A 269 31.84 -23.93 -7.28
C GLN A 269 33.33 -23.93 -6.96
N THR A 270 34.08 -23.20 -7.78
CA THR A 270 35.55 -23.02 -7.72
C THR A 270 36.00 -22.03 -6.65
N GLY A 271 35.07 -21.56 -5.82
CA GLY A 271 35.29 -20.57 -4.76
C GLY A 271 35.48 -19.12 -5.23
N GLN A 272 35.53 -18.87 -6.54
CA GLN A 272 35.59 -17.54 -7.14
C GLN A 272 34.62 -17.46 -8.33
N GLN A 273 33.65 -16.56 -8.26
CA GLN A 273 32.71 -16.31 -9.34
C GLN A 273 32.72 -14.83 -9.70
N TYR A 274 33.00 -14.56 -10.98
CA TYR A 274 32.93 -13.22 -11.55
C TYR A 274 31.67 -13.09 -12.41
N LEU A 275 30.88 -12.08 -12.14
CA LEU A 275 29.67 -11.75 -12.89
C LEU A 275 29.82 -10.32 -13.43
N GLY A 276 29.30 -10.10 -14.64
CA GLY A 276 29.27 -8.80 -15.27
C GLY A 276 27.89 -8.55 -15.85
N ASN A 277 27.38 -7.33 -15.69
CA ASN A 277 26.10 -6.94 -16.27
C ASN A 277 26.21 -5.55 -16.91
N ILE A 278 25.52 -5.34 -18.03
CA ILE A 278 25.42 -4.05 -18.71
C ILE A 278 23.96 -3.81 -19.05
N GLY A 279 23.48 -2.60 -18.81
CA GLY A 279 22.12 -2.21 -19.12
C GLY A 279 21.98 -0.73 -19.39
N LEU A 280 20.76 -0.35 -19.75
CA LEU A 280 20.39 1.01 -20.07
C LEU A 280 18.97 1.28 -19.58
N ASP A 281 18.84 2.31 -18.74
CA ASP A 281 17.55 2.83 -18.33
C ASP A 281 17.30 4.20 -19.00
N LEU A 282 16.04 4.44 -19.36
CA LEU A 282 15.56 5.61 -20.05
C LEU A 282 14.28 6.11 -19.36
N LYS A 283 14.21 7.38 -19.04
CA LYS A 283 12.98 8.04 -18.57
C LYS A 283 12.68 9.25 -19.44
N LEU A 284 11.47 9.29 -19.98
CA LEU A 284 11.03 10.32 -20.91
C LEU A 284 9.66 10.87 -20.50
N GLY A 285 9.63 12.15 -20.12
CA GLY A 285 8.40 12.91 -19.93
C GLY A 285 7.75 13.23 -21.29
N LEU A 286 6.79 12.42 -21.73
CA LEU A 286 6.06 12.63 -22.99
C LEU A 286 5.14 13.85 -22.92
N LYS A 287 4.55 14.08 -21.75
CA LYS A 287 3.78 15.28 -21.37
C LYS A 287 4.01 15.58 -19.90
N SER A 288 3.58 16.75 -19.46
CA SER A 288 3.64 17.22 -18.07
C SER A 288 3.07 16.25 -17.02
N ASN A 289 2.19 15.34 -17.45
CA ASN A 289 1.51 14.34 -16.64
C ASN A 289 1.62 12.91 -17.20
N LEU A 290 2.49 12.65 -18.19
CA LEU A 290 2.67 11.34 -18.82
C LEU A 290 4.15 11.00 -19.00
N THR A 291 4.57 9.87 -18.43
CA THR A 291 5.96 9.43 -18.39
C THR A 291 6.12 8.05 -19.01
N LEU A 292 7.15 7.91 -19.83
CA LEU A 292 7.61 6.64 -20.38
C LEU A 292 8.93 6.28 -19.70
N ASP A 293 8.91 5.20 -18.92
CA ASP A 293 10.09 4.54 -18.41
C ASP A 293 10.40 3.35 -19.30
N ALA A 294 11.65 3.16 -19.72
CA ALA A 294 12.09 2.02 -20.49
C ALA A 294 13.43 1.51 -19.96
N THR A 295 13.62 0.21 -20.03
CA THR A 295 14.85 -0.45 -19.58
C THR A 295 15.22 -1.57 -20.54
N ILE A 296 16.52 -1.74 -20.73
CA ILE A 296 17.13 -2.89 -21.39
C ILE A 296 18.05 -3.52 -20.36
N ASN A 297 17.72 -4.74 -19.93
CA ASN A 297 18.46 -5.46 -18.90
C ASN A 297 18.70 -4.57 -17.68
N PRO A 298 17.70 -4.31 -16.83
CA PRO A 298 17.80 -3.41 -15.68
C PRO A 298 18.76 -3.90 -14.60
N ASP A 299 19.33 -2.98 -13.82
CA ASP A 299 20.23 -3.31 -12.72
C ASP A 299 19.44 -3.86 -11.54
N PHE A 300 19.51 -5.17 -11.34
CA PHE A 300 18.93 -5.82 -10.18
C PHE A 300 19.94 -6.07 -9.04
N GLY A 301 21.20 -5.62 -9.19
CA GLY A 301 22.26 -5.77 -8.20
C GLY A 301 22.18 -4.79 -7.04
N GLN A 302 21.40 -3.71 -7.19
CA GLN A 302 21.17 -2.70 -6.15
C GLN A 302 20.04 -3.04 -5.17
N VAL A 303 19.37 -4.18 -5.37
CA VAL A 303 18.26 -4.60 -4.53
C VAL A 303 18.78 -5.44 -3.38
N GLU A 304 18.48 -5.04 -2.15
CA GLU A 304 18.73 -5.87 -0.97
C GLU A 304 18.18 -7.29 -1.17
N VAL A 305 19.00 -8.29 -0.82
CA VAL A 305 18.57 -9.69 -0.79
C VAL A 305 17.35 -9.81 0.11
N ASP A 306 16.31 -10.49 -0.38
CA ASP A 306 15.13 -10.73 0.43
C ASP A 306 15.49 -11.51 1.70
N PRO A 307 14.88 -11.18 2.85
CA PRO A 307 15.12 -11.93 4.06
C PRO A 307 14.72 -13.39 3.84
N ALA A 308 15.53 -14.33 4.32
CA ALA A 308 15.20 -15.74 4.29
C ALA A 308 13.98 -15.98 5.22
N VAL A 309 12.80 -16.18 4.62
CA VAL A 309 11.58 -16.50 5.36
C VAL A 309 11.31 -18.00 5.26
N ILE A 310 11.32 -18.70 6.41
CA ILE A 310 10.84 -20.07 6.49
C ILE A 310 9.31 -20.05 6.42
N ASN A 311 8.77 -20.31 5.24
CA ASN A 311 7.34 -20.40 5.02
C ASN A 311 6.87 -21.85 5.13
N LEU A 312 6.10 -22.16 6.18
CA LEU A 312 5.53 -23.48 6.42
C LEU A 312 4.12 -23.65 5.80
N SER A 313 3.58 -22.59 5.21
CA SER A 313 2.28 -22.62 4.55
C SER A 313 2.38 -23.20 3.13
N ALA A 314 1.23 -23.54 2.55
CA ALA A 314 1.14 -23.99 1.16
C ALA A 314 0.99 -22.82 0.17
N PHE A 315 0.99 -21.58 0.65
CA PHE A 315 0.85 -20.37 -0.15
C PHE A 315 2.19 -19.65 -0.24
N GLU A 316 2.41 -18.96 -1.34
CA GLU A 316 3.63 -18.19 -1.56
C GLU A 316 3.79 -17.02 -0.58
N THR A 317 5.04 -16.61 -0.36
CA THR A 317 5.36 -15.42 0.44
C THR A 317 5.33 -14.18 -0.44
N TYR A 318 4.61 -13.15 0.00
CA TYR A 318 4.63 -11.85 -0.65
C TYR A 318 5.88 -11.08 -0.24
N TYR A 319 6.60 -10.53 -1.21
CA TYR A 319 7.73 -9.65 -0.99
C TYR A 319 7.44 -8.29 -1.61
N ARG A 320 7.83 -7.21 -0.94
CA ARG A 320 7.61 -5.85 -1.47
C ARG A 320 8.54 -5.58 -2.65
N GLU A 321 8.05 -4.90 -3.68
CA GLU A 321 8.90 -4.46 -4.78
C GLU A 321 9.96 -3.47 -4.29
N LYS A 322 11.20 -3.65 -4.75
CA LYS A 322 12.35 -2.82 -4.38
C LYS A 322 13.08 -2.22 -5.59
N ARG A 323 12.70 -2.63 -6.81
CA ARG A 323 13.35 -2.19 -8.05
C ARG A 323 12.76 -0.85 -8.50
N PRO A 324 13.59 0.19 -8.72
CA PRO A 324 13.11 1.53 -9.08
C PRO A 324 12.12 1.55 -10.24
N PHE A 325 12.39 0.77 -11.31
CA PHE A 325 11.51 0.66 -12.48
C PHE A 325 10.07 0.23 -12.12
N PHE A 326 9.88 -0.63 -11.12
CA PHE A 326 8.57 -1.17 -10.75
C PHE A 326 7.93 -0.44 -9.54
N ILE A 327 8.69 0.34 -8.77
CA ILE A 327 8.18 1.11 -7.63
C ILE A 327 7.35 2.31 -8.11
N GLU A 328 7.91 3.11 -9.04
CA GLU A 328 7.27 4.37 -9.42
C GLU A 328 5.90 4.13 -10.07
N GLY A 329 4.84 4.73 -9.51
CA GLY A 329 3.47 4.55 -10.01
C GLY A 329 2.86 3.18 -9.75
N ASN A 330 3.46 2.35 -8.88
CA ASN A 330 2.91 1.05 -8.48
C ASN A 330 1.52 1.17 -7.83
N ASN A 331 1.27 2.29 -7.12
CA ASN A 331 -0.04 2.61 -6.53
C ASN A 331 -1.20 2.52 -7.53
N ILE A 332 -0.98 2.79 -8.82
CA ILE A 332 -2.00 2.66 -9.87
C ILE A 332 -2.49 1.21 -10.01
N PHE A 333 -1.61 0.23 -9.77
CA PHE A 333 -1.91 -1.20 -9.86
C PHE A 333 -2.27 -1.82 -8.50
N SER A 334 -1.53 -1.48 -7.43
CA SER A 334 -1.71 -2.10 -6.11
C SER A 334 -3.03 -1.70 -5.43
N GLU A 335 -3.63 -0.58 -5.83
CA GLU A 335 -4.88 -0.05 -5.26
C GLU A 335 -6.15 -0.49 -5.99
N PHE A 336 -6.05 -1.48 -6.88
CA PHE A 336 -7.21 -2.03 -7.58
C PHE A 336 -8.27 -2.52 -6.58
N GLY A 337 -9.52 -2.07 -6.75
CA GLY A 337 -10.65 -2.45 -5.90
C GLY A 337 -10.69 -1.77 -4.52
N ARG A 338 -9.83 -0.78 -4.26
CA ARG A 338 -9.74 -0.07 -2.97
C ARG A 338 -10.14 1.41 -3.02
N GLY A 339 -10.45 1.93 -4.21
CA GLY A 339 -10.74 3.35 -4.40
C GLY A 339 -11.96 3.85 -3.62
N GLY A 340 -11.90 5.12 -3.20
CA GLY A 340 -12.97 5.84 -2.51
C GLY A 340 -13.16 5.47 -1.04
N VAL A 341 -12.41 4.49 -0.53
CA VAL A 341 -12.51 4.00 0.85
C VAL A 341 -11.26 4.44 1.63
N ALA A 342 -11.46 5.05 2.80
CA ALA A 342 -10.44 5.54 3.71
C ALA A 342 -9.97 4.46 4.70
N HIS A 343 -10.90 3.61 5.17
CA HIS A 343 -10.61 2.51 6.09
C HIS A 343 -11.00 1.18 5.45
N ASN A 344 -10.02 0.40 5.01
CA ASN A 344 -10.24 -0.87 4.35
C ASN A 344 -10.08 -2.02 5.36
N ALA A 345 -11.19 -2.45 5.97
CA ALA A 345 -11.17 -3.65 6.80
C ALA A 345 -11.08 -4.91 5.93
N ASN A 346 -9.93 -5.58 5.94
CA ASN A 346 -9.79 -6.90 5.35
C ASN A 346 -9.94 -7.98 6.43
N ILE A 347 -10.96 -8.83 6.35
CA ILE A 347 -11.19 -9.88 7.35
C ILE A 347 -11.41 -11.20 6.64
N ASN A 348 -10.47 -12.12 6.85
CA ASN A 348 -10.54 -13.48 6.33
C ASN A 348 -10.81 -13.54 4.82
N TRP A 349 -10.20 -12.60 4.10
CA TRP A 349 -10.25 -12.53 2.66
C TRP A 349 -8.82 -12.57 2.10
N PRO A 350 -8.56 -13.42 1.09
CA PRO A 350 -7.22 -13.69 0.58
C PRO A 350 -6.62 -12.53 -0.22
N SER A 351 -7.39 -11.47 -0.49
CA SER A 351 -6.93 -10.23 -1.16
C SER A 351 -6.13 -10.49 -2.44
N PRO A 352 -6.74 -11.11 -3.47
CA PRO A 352 -6.04 -11.32 -4.73
C PRO A 352 -5.63 -9.98 -5.36
N THR A 353 -4.40 -9.95 -5.86
CA THR A 353 -3.90 -8.88 -6.71
C THR A 353 -3.68 -9.43 -8.12
N PHE A 354 -4.17 -8.69 -9.12
CA PHE A 354 -4.01 -9.10 -10.52
C PHE A 354 -2.62 -8.78 -11.09
N PHE A 355 -1.85 -7.96 -10.39
CA PHE A 355 -0.47 -7.66 -10.75
C PHE A 355 0.45 -7.69 -9.53
N TYR A 356 1.56 -8.39 -9.68
CA TYR A 356 2.66 -8.51 -8.75
C TYR A 356 3.97 -8.42 -9.56
N SER A 357 4.59 -7.26 -9.54
CA SER A 357 5.74 -6.91 -10.39
C SER A 357 6.93 -7.88 -10.28
N ARG A 358 7.10 -8.53 -9.12
CA ARG A 358 8.14 -9.55 -8.89
C ARG A 358 7.98 -10.82 -9.71
N ARG A 359 6.87 -11.00 -10.42
CA ARG A 359 6.72 -12.06 -11.44
C ARG A 359 7.64 -11.82 -12.63
N ILE A 360 7.93 -10.56 -12.96
CA ILE A 360 8.77 -10.19 -14.11
C ILE A 360 10.23 -10.22 -13.66
N GLY A 361 11.03 -11.09 -14.27
CA GLY A 361 12.44 -11.28 -13.92
C GLY A 361 12.66 -12.09 -12.64
N ARG A 362 11.70 -12.94 -12.25
CA ARG A 362 11.82 -13.87 -11.11
C ARG A 362 12.88 -14.94 -11.34
N SER A 363 13.26 -15.65 -10.28
CA SER A 363 14.08 -16.86 -10.37
C SER A 363 13.42 -17.89 -11.30
N PRO A 364 14.22 -18.62 -12.11
CA PRO A 364 13.71 -19.68 -12.96
C PRO A 364 12.86 -20.68 -12.19
N GLN A 365 11.77 -21.13 -12.79
CA GLN A 365 10.80 -22.03 -12.16
C GLN A 365 11.04 -23.50 -12.46
N GLY A 366 11.76 -23.80 -13.54
CA GLY A 366 12.08 -25.16 -13.95
C GLY A 366 13.17 -25.77 -13.09
N ASP A 367 12.92 -26.99 -12.61
CA ASP A 367 13.93 -27.84 -12.02
C ASP A 367 14.70 -28.60 -13.10
N VAL A 368 15.97 -28.88 -12.82
CA VAL A 368 16.82 -29.71 -13.68
C VAL A 368 16.46 -31.18 -13.48
N THR A 369 16.29 -31.92 -14.58
CA THR A 369 15.89 -33.34 -14.53
C THR A 369 17.06 -34.32 -14.54
N GLN A 370 18.28 -33.86 -14.85
CA GLN A 370 19.45 -34.71 -14.99
C GLN A 370 20.37 -34.65 -13.76
N GLU A 371 21.06 -35.76 -13.48
CA GLU A 371 22.08 -35.82 -12.42
C GLU A 371 23.34 -35.05 -12.81
N GLY A 372 24.08 -34.53 -11.83
CA GLY A 372 25.34 -33.82 -12.03
C GLY A 372 25.46 -32.58 -11.15
N TYR A 373 26.58 -31.87 -11.28
CA TYR A 373 26.69 -30.53 -10.69
C TYR A 373 25.88 -29.56 -11.55
N VAL A 374 25.15 -28.64 -10.92
CA VAL A 374 24.23 -27.73 -11.63
C VAL A 374 24.60 -26.28 -11.33
N LYS A 375 24.67 -25.47 -12.38
CA LYS A 375 24.69 -24.01 -12.30
C LYS A 375 23.43 -23.46 -12.96
N SER A 376 22.46 -23.04 -12.16
CA SER A 376 21.24 -22.40 -12.62
C SER A 376 21.33 -20.87 -12.44
N PRO A 377 20.75 -20.07 -13.34
CA PRO A 377 20.58 -18.63 -13.12
C PRO A 377 19.75 -18.35 -11.87
N ASP A 378 20.08 -17.28 -11.14
CA ASP A 378 19.35 -16.85 -9.94
C ASP A 378 18.09 -16.05 -10.27
N ARG A 379 18.02 -15.48 -11.48
CA ARG A 379 16.92 -14.65 -11.98
C ARG A 379 16.79 -14.77 -13.50
N SER A 380 15.58 -14.47 -14.00
CA SER A 380 15.33 -14.39 -15.43
C SER A 380 15.70 -13.00 -15.95
N THR A 381 16.51 -12.94 -16.99
CA THR A 381 16.97 -11.68 -17.59
C THR A 381 15.79 -10.96 -18.24
N ILE A 382 15.55 -9.69 -17.89
CA ILE A 382 14.60 -8.85 -18.64
C ILE A 382 15.32 -8.33 -19.88
N LEU A 383 14.98 -8.85 -21.06
CA LEU A 383 15.57 -8.41 -22.33
C LEU A 383 15.23 -6.94 -22.62
N GLY A 384 14.01 -6.55 -22.26
CA GLY A 384 13.57 -5.17 -22.28
C GLY A 384 12.20 -5.02 -21.66
N ALA A 385 11.93 -3.86 -21.08
CA ALA A 385 10.62 -3.50 -20.58
C ALA A 385 10.36 -2.01 -20.78
N PHE A 386 9.09 -1.65 -20.92
CA PHE A 386 8.65 -0.28 -20.82
C PHE A 386 7.40 -0.16 -19.97
N LYS A 387 7.26 1.01 -19.35
CA LYS A 387 6.12 1.42 -18.55
C LYS A 387 5.70 2.81 -18.99
N LEU A 388 4.47 2.95 -19.44
CA LEU A 388 3.85 4.22 -19.75
C LEU A 388 2.85 4.52 -18.64
N SER A 389 3.07 5.56 -17.83
CA SER A 389 2.21 5.89 -16.69
C SER A 389 1.91 7.38 -16.62
N GLY A 390 0.68 7.73 -16.25
CA GLY A 390 0.32 9.15 -16.13
C GLY A 390 -1.17 9.42 -16.06
N LYS A 391 -1.49 10.71 -15.89
CA LYS A 391 -2.85 11.23 -16.02
C LYS A 391 -3.05 11.76 -17.43
N MET A 392 -4.17 11.44 -18.05
CA MET A 392 -4.60 12.00 -19.34
C MET A 392 -5.76 12.98 -19.13
N ALA A 393 -6.07 13.76 -20.17
CA ALA A 393 -7.17 14.72 -20.14
C ALA A 393 -8.50 14.06 -19.70
N GLY A 394 -9.30 14.79 -18.92
CA GLY A 394 -10.61 14.31 -18.45
C GLY A 394 -10.55 13.30 -17.29
N ASN A 395 -9.57 13.44 -16.39
CA ASN A 395 -9.40 12.65 -15.16
C ASN A 395 -9.25 11.14 -15.40
N TRP A 396 -8.53 10.79 -16.45
CA TRP A 396 -8.12 9.41 -16.71
C TRP A 396 -6.73 9.18 -16.13
N ASN A 397 -6.57 8.17 -15.29
CA ASN A 397 -5.27 7.65 -14.85
C ASN A 397 -5.02 6.37 -15.64
N MET A 398 -3.90 6.32 -16.38
CA MET A 398 -3.55 5.16 -17.20
C MET A 398 -2.13 4.70 -16.90
N SER A 399 -1.95 3.38 -16.91
CA SER A 399 -0.65 2.74 -16.81
C SER A 399 -0.59 1.49 -17.67
N LEU A 400 0.49 1.33 -18.42
CA LEU A 400 0.76 0.18 -19.29
C LEU A 400 2.18 -0.29 -19.03
N ILE A 401 2.36 -1.56 -18.70
CA ILE A 401 3.66 -2.24 -18.64
C ILE A 401 3.71 -3.30 -19.73
N SER A 402 4.84 -3.36 -20.42
CA SER A 402 5.19 -4.44 -21.34
C SER A 402 6.62 -4.86 -21.07
N ALA A 403 6.85 -6.15 -20.87
CA ALA A 403 8.17 -6.69 -20.59
C ALA A 403 8.38 -8.02 -21.30
N LEU A 404 9.61 -8.28 -21.73
CA LEU A 404 10.03 -9.55 -22.31
C LEU A 404 11.20 -10.09 -21.50
N THR A 405 11.05 -11.31 -20.97
CA THR A 405 12.12 -12.02 -20.26
C THR A 405 12.76 -13.07 -21.16
N ALA A 406 14.06 -13.28 -20.98
CA ALA A 406 14.85 -14.24 -21.72
C ALA A 406 14.46 -15.68 -21.40
N ARG A 407 14.86 -16.58 -22.29
CA ARG A 407 14.90 -18.02 -22.02
C ARG A 407 16.17 -18.31 -21.23
N GLU A 408 16.03 -18.98 -20.11
CA GLU A 408 17.14 -19.28 -19.20
C GLU A 408 17.50 -20.77 -19.24
N TYR A 409 18.80 -21.03 -19.11
CA TYR A 409 19.36 -22.37 -19.19
C TYR A 409 20.23 -22.67 -17.97
N ALA A 410 19.98 -23.80 -17.33
CA ALA A 410 20.89 -24.36 -16.36
C ALA A 410 22.02 -25.12 -17.08
N GLN A 411 23.25 -24.95 -16.60
CA GLN A 411 24.39 -25.74 -17.03
C GLN A 411 24.59 -26.91 -16.10
N ILE A 412 24.76 -28.11 -16.65
CA ILE A 412 24.88 -29.35 -15.92
C ILE A 412 26.20 -30.00 -16.31
N ASP A 413 27.02 -30.38 -15.33
CA ASP A 413 28.25 -31.11 -15.56
C ASP A 413 28.12 -32.55 -15.06
N GLN A 414 28.22 -33.48 -16.01
CA GLN A 414 28.23 -34.91 -15.78
C GLN A 414 29.63 -35.46 -16.06
N SER A 415 30.47 -35.47 -15.03
CA SER A 415 31.84 -36.01 -15.13
C SER A 415 32.65 -35.40 -16.29
N GLY A 416 32.54 -34.08 -16.50
CA GLY A 416 33.23 -33.33 -17.54
C GLY A 416 32.46 -33.16 -18.85
N GLN A 417 31.29 -33.78 -19.03
CA GLN A 417 30.38 -33.46 -20.13
C GLN A 417 29.40 -32.37 -19.70
N ARG A 418 29.40 -31.25 -20.43
CA ARG A 418 28.50 -30.12 -20.17
C ARG A 418 27.24 -30.21 -21.02
N ILE A 419 26.09 -30.12 -20.37
CA ILE A 419 24.77 -30.11 -20.98
C ILE A 419 24.03 -28.84 -20.55
N GLN A 420 23.14 -28.35 -21.40
CA GLN A 420 22.24 -27.24 -21.06
C GLN A 420 20.81 -27.73 -21.04
N GLU A 421 20.07 -27.36 -20.01
CA GLU A 421 18.65 -27.64 -19.87
C GLU A 421 17.90 -26.34 -19.66
N GLU A 422 16.79 -26.17 -20.37
CA GLU A 422 15.97 -24.97 -20.27
C GLU A 422 15.19 -24.97 -18.94
N VAL A 423 15.35 -23.91 -18.15
CA VAL A 423 14.74 -23.77 -16.82
C VAL A 423 13.75 -22.60 -16.73
N GLU A 424 13.75 -21.68 -17.68
CA GLU A 424 12.70 -20.67 -17.83
C GLU A 424 12.46 -20.38 -19.32
N PRO A 425 11.20 -20.33 -19.78
CA PRO A 425 10.91 -20.01 -21.17
C PRO A 425 10.97 -18.50 -21.43
N LEU A 426 11.17 -18.15 -22.71
CA LEU A 426 10.96 -16.77 -23.17
C LEU A 426 9.51 -16.38 -22.87
N THR A 427 9.32 -15.31 -22.09
CA THR A 427 8.00 -14.92 -21.58
C THR A 427 7.72 -13.44 -21.83
N TYR A 428 6.56 -13.16 -22.39
CA TYR A 428 5.99 -11.83 -22.52
C TYR A 428 5.04 -11.56 -21.36
N TYR A 429 5.18 -10.39 -20.74
CA TYR A 429 4.29 -9.85 -19.72
C TYR A 429 3.67 -8.53 -20.22
N GLY A 430 2.36 -8.42 -20.15
CA GLY A 430 1.60 -7.20 -20.45
C GLY A 430 0.62 -6.89 -19.32
N VAL A 431 0.62 -5.65 -18.85
CA VAL A 431 -0.27 -5.19 -17.77
C VAL A 431 -0.83 -3.83 -18.18
N PHE A 432 -2.16 -3.73 -18.24
CA PHE A 432 -2.84 -2.50 -18.56
C PHE A 432 -3.79 -2.12 -17.43
N ARG A 433 -3.77 -0.85 -17.05
CA ARG A 433 -4.66 -0.27 -16.05
C ARG A 433 -5.16 1.07 -16.55
N SER A 434 -6.46 1.28 -16.45
CA SER A 434 -7.09 2.57 -16.70
C SER A 434 -8.16 2.82 -15.64
N LEU A 435 -8.18 4.03 -15.07
CA LEU A 435 -9.13 4.47 -14.05
C LEU A 435 -9.66 5.84 -14.44
N LYS A 436 -10.98 6.00 -14.47
CA LYS A 436 -11.63 7.30 -14.68
C LYS A 436 -12.31 7.74 -13.41
N GLU A 437 -12.07 8.99 -13.03
CA GLU A 437 -12.74 9.62 -11.91
C GLU A 437 -13.73 10.69 -12.37
N PHE A 438 -14.87 10.75 -11.70
CA PHE A 438 -15.96 11.66 -12.03
C PHE A 438 -16.32 12.52 -10.81
N ASN A 439 -16.87 13.70 -11.09
CA ASN A 439 -17.43 14.60 -10.07
C ASN A 439 -16.46 14.83 -8.90
N GLN A 440 -15.23 15.29 -9.19
CA GLN A 440 -14.20 15.54 -8.17
C GLN A 440 -13.91 14.31 -7.28
N GLY A 441 -13.90 13.11 -7.86
CA GLY A 441 -13.61 11.86 -7.16
C GLY A 441 -14.80 11.20 -6.45
N HIS A 442 -16.02 11.78 -6.55
CA HIS A 442 -17.23 11.17 -5.97
C HIS A 442 -17.54 9.78 -6.53
N ARG A 443 -17.06 9.49 -7.75
CA ARG A 443 -17.20 8.18 -8.38
C ARG A 443 -15.92 7.86 -9.14
N GLY A 444 -15.62 6.59 -9.24
CA GLY A 444 -14.58 6.11 -10.15
C GLY A 444 -14.90 4.75 -10.68
N VAL A 445 -14.44 4.51 -11.91
CA VAL A 445 -14.56 3.23 -12.60
C VAL A 445 -13.24 2.94 -13.27
N GLY A 446 -12.72 1.74 -13.07
CA GLY A 446 -11.48 1.30 -13.67
C GLY A 446 -11.56 -0.09 -14.26
N ILE A 447 -10.58 -0.37 -15.11
CA ILE A 447 -10.32 -1.65 -15.76
C ILE A 447 -8.85 -2.02 -15.54
N LEU A 448 -8.58 -3.29 -15.29
CA LEU A 448 -7.24 -3.85 -15.22
C LEU A 448 -7.21 -5.12 -16.07
N ALA A 449 -6.19 -5.25 -16.92
CA ALA A 449 -5.97 -6.45 -17.72
C ALA A 449 -4.52 -6.90 -17.59
N THR A 450 -4.31 -8.21 -17.46
CA THR A 450 -2.97 -8.82 -17.50
C THR A 450 -2.89 -9.92 -18.53
N SER A 451 -1.71 -10.08 -19.10
CA SER A 451 -1.38 -11.03 -20.14
C SER A 451 0.01 -11.59 -19.90
N VAL A 452 0.11 -12.89 -19.73
CA VAL A 452 1.37 -13.63 -19.71
C VAL A 452 1.32 -14.63 -20.85
N VAL A 453 2.32 -14.60 -21.73
CA VAL A 453 2.42 -15.51 -22.87
C VAL A 453 3.84 -16.07 -22.92
N ARG A 454 3.95 -17.41 -22.94
CA ARG A 454 5.21 -18.14 -22.90
C ARG A 454 5.46 -18.90 -24.18
N ASP A 455 6.70 -18.87 -24.66
CA ASP A 455 7.18 -19.75 -25.73
C ASP A 455 7.75 -21.04 -25.10
N LEU A 456 6.85 -21.96 -24.75
CA LEU A 456 7.19 -23.26 -24.15
C LEU A 456 7.67 -24.24 -25.24
N ARG A 457 8.97 -24.50 -25.26
CA ARG A 457 9.61 -25.46 -26.17
C ARG A 457 10.06 -26.73 -25.46
N SER A 458 10.41 -26.61 -24.18
CA SER A 458 10.78 -27.76 -23.35
C SER A 458 9.54 -28.53 -22.92
N GLN A 459 9.59 -29.86 -23.08
CA GLN A 459 8.55 -30.74 -22.57
C GLN A 459 8.46 -30.65 -21.04
N SER A 460 9.60 -30.55 -20.32
CA SER A 460 9.63 -30.47 -18.85
C SER A 460 8.90 -29.23 -18.32
N LEU A 461 9.03 -28.10 -18.99
CA LEU A 461 8.35 -26.86 -18.61
C LEU A 461 6.86 -26.90 -18.98
N SER A 462 6.52 -27.53 -20.11
CA SER A 462 5.15 -27.62 -20.60
C SER A 462 4.21 -28.43 -19.71
N THR A 463 4.73 -29.28 -18.81
CA THR A 463 3.91 -30.13 -17.92
C THR A 463 3.43 -29.43 -16.66
N PHE A 464 3.96 -28.25 -16.33
CA PHE A 464 3.54 -27.51 -15.13
C PHE A 464 3.31 -26.01 -15.35
N LEU A 465 3.85 -25.41 -16.41
CA LEU A 465 3.57 -24.02 -16.77
C LEU A 465 2.42 -23.90 -17.77
N ALA A 466 1.54 -22.94 -17.53
CA ALA A 466 0.59 -22.45 -18.53
C ALA A 466 1.34 -21.69 -19.64
N ASP A 467 0.98 -21.93 -20.92
CA ASP A 467 1.52 -21.15 -22.05
C ASP A 467 0.89 -19.76 -22.11
N LYS A 468 -0.37 -19.62 -21.66
CA LYS A 468 -1.09 -18.34 -21.61
C LYS A 468 -1.83 -18.18 -20.30
N ALA A 469 -1.73 -16.98 -19.74
CA ALA A 469 -2.47 -16.59 -18.55
C ALA A 469 -3.00 -15.16 -18.74
N PHE A 470 -4.32 -15.01 -18.73
CA PHE A 470 -5.00 -13.72 -18.89
C PHE A 470 -5.87 -13.42 -17.68
N ALA A 471 -5.95 -12.15 -17.30
CA ALA A 471 -7.00 -11.67 -16.41
C ALA A 471 -7.59 -10.36 -16.93
N LEU A 472 -8.87 -10.17 -16.66
CA LEU A 472 -9.60 -8.94 -16.93
C LEU A 472 -10.49 -8.64 -15.73
N ALA A 473 -10.34 -7.47 -15.14
CA ALA A 473 -11.07 -7.07 -13.96
C ALA A 473 -11.54 -5.62 -14.07
N LEU A 474 -12.69 -5.34 -13.46
CA LEU A 474 -13.29 -4.02 -13.31
C LEU A 474 -13.37 -3.70 -11.83
N ASP A 475 -13.11 -2.45 -11.48
CA ASP A 475 -13.30 -1.92 -10.13
C ASP A 475 -13.96 -0.55 -10.16
N GLY A 476 -14.47 -0.13 -9.01
CA GLY A 476 -15.00 1.21 -8.88
C GLY A 476 -15.59 1.50 -7.52
N TRP A 477 -15.94 2.77 -7.33
CA TRP A 477 -16.63 3.25 -6.15
C TRP A 477 -17.63 4.34 -6.50
N THR A 478 -18.60 4.52 -5.60
CA THR A 478 -19.48 5.68 -5.58
C THR A 478 -19.76 6.06 -4.14
N PHE A 479 -19.61 7.33 -3.81
CA PHE A 479 -20.18 7.88 -2.59
C PHE A 479 -21.71 7.92 -2.75
N LEU A 480 -22.43 7.56 -1.68
CA LEU A 480 -23.89 7.43 -1.67
C LEU A 480 -24.59 8.73 -1.25
N ASP A 481 -23.83 9.68 -0.71
CA ASP A 481 -24.27 11.00 -0.25
C ASP A 481 -23.30 12.11 -0.69
N GLN A 482 -23.72 13.36 -0.58
CA GLN A 482 -22.93 14.52 -1.02
C GLN A 482 -21.78 14.82 -0.05
N GLU A 483 -21.97 14.49 1.23
CA GLU A 483 -21.02 14.73 2.31
C GLU A 483 -19.88 13.69 2.37
N ARG A 484 -19.96 12.65 1.53
CA ARG A 484 -19.02 11.50 1.46
C ARG A 484 -19.02 10.63 2.72
N ASN A 485 -20.14 10.56 3.42
CA ASN A 485 -20.31 9.75 4.64
C ASN A 485 -20.28 8.25 4.34
N TRP A 486 -20.91 7.82 3.25
CA TRP A 486 -21.03 6.43 2.83
C TRP A 486 -20.44 6.20 1.46
N VAL A 487 -19.72 5.10 1.30
CA VAL A 487 -19.22 4.64 -0.01
C VAL A 487 -19.62 3.20 -0.25
N LEU A 488 -20.00 2.92 -1.49
CA LEU A 488 -20.02 1.58 -2.06
C LEU A 488 -18.78 1.44 -2.95
N SER A 489 -17.95 0.43 -2.70
CA SER A 489 -16.75 0.14 -3.49
C SER A 489 -16.64 -1.36 -3.76
N GLY A 490 -15.98 -1.74 -4.85
CA GLY A 490 -15.75 -3.14 -5.14
C GLY A 490 -15.09 -3.39 -6.47
N TRP A 491 -14.88 -4.67 -6.75
CA TRP A 491 -14.34 -5.17 -7.99
C TRP A 491 -14.94 -6.51 -8.38
N LEU A 492 -14.87 -6.81 -9.68
CA LEU A 492 -15.21 -8.08 -10.28
C LEU A 492 -14.20 -8.40 -11.38
N GLY A 493 -13.84 -9.67 -11.55
CA GLY A 493 -12.87 -10.05 -12.56
C GLY A 493 -12.94 -11.51 -12.97
N GLY A 494 -12.38 -11.79 -14.14
CA GLY A 494 -12.25 -13.10 -14.73
C GLY A 494 -10.79 -13.42 -15.05
N THR A 495 -10.47 -14.71 -15.02
CA THR A 495 -9.14 -15.27 -15.18
C THR A 495 -9.23 -16.46 -16.12
N TYR A 496 -8.25 -16.59 -17.01
CA TYR A 496 -8.15 -17.66 -17.99
C TYR A 496 -6.71 -18.15 -18.07
N LEU A 497 -6.53 -19.44 -17.83
CA LEU A 497 -5.26 -20.14 -18.00
C LEU A 497 -5.41 -21.14 -19.15
N HIS A 498 -4.39 -21.26 -19.99
CA HIS A 498 -4.28 -22.26 -21.04
C HIS A 498 -2.90 -22.91 -20.98
N GLY A 499 -2.86 -24.23 -21.18
CA GLY A 499 -1.67 -25.04 -21.05
C GLY A 499 -1.86 -26.43 -21.63
N SER A 500 -0.83 -27.26 -21.49
CA SER A 500 -0.97 -28.70 -21.73
C SER A 500 -1.97 -29.32 -20.74
N PRO A 501 -2.56 -30.49 -21.06
CA PRO A 501 -3.36 -31.24 -20.11
C PRO A 501 -2.66 -31.46 -18.77
N ASP A 502 -1.36 -31.80 -18.80
CA ASP A 502 -0.57 -32.01 -17.60
C ASP A 502 -0.44 -30.73 -16.76
N ALA A 503 -0.16 -29.59 -17.39
CA ALA A 503 -0.03 -28.31 -16.68
C ALA A 503 -1.34 -27.91 -15.99
N ILE A 504 -2.47 -27.99 -16.71
CA ILE A 504 -3.78 -27.66 -16.14
C ILE A 504 -4.21 -28.69 -15.09
N TYR A 505 -3.82 -29.95 -15.24
CA TYR A 505 -4.04 -30.99 -14.23
C TYR A 505 -3.27 -30.69 -12.93
N GLN A 506 -2.01 -30.23 -13.02
CA GLN A 506 -1.22 -29.78 -11.86
C GLN A 506 -1.82 -28.52 -11.22
N ILE A 507 -2.22 -27.53 -12.03
CA ILE A 507 -2.84 -26.29 -11.54
C ILE A 507 -4.12 -26.60 -10.77
N GLN A 508 -5.02 -27.45 -11.31
CA GLN A 508 -6.24 -27.88 -10.62
C GLN A 508 -5.98 -28.52 -9.23
N GLN A 509 -4.81 -29.13 -9.05
CA GLN A 509 -4.42 -29.79 -7.79
C GLN A 509 -3.62 -28.89 -6.85
N SER A 510 -3.18 -27.73 -7.32
CA SER A 510 -2.39 -26.78 -6.54
C SER A 510 -3.15 -26.26 -5.32
N SER A 511 -2.41 -25.63 -4.40
CA SER A 511 -2.96 -25.11 -3.15
C SER A 511 -4.01 -24.01 -3.32
N LEU A 512 -4.09 -23.40 -4.49
CA LEU A 512 -5.13 -22.44 -4.83
C LEU A 512 -6.48 -23.13 -5.12
N HIS A 513 -6.48 -24.37 -5.61
CA HIS A 513 -7.67 -24.98 -6.22
C HIS A 513 -8.15 -26.25 -5.50
N TYR A 514 -7.24 -27.22 -5.25
CA TYR A 514 -7.55 -28.53 -4.66
C TYR A 514 -8.81 -29.22 -5.23
N PHE A 515 -8.90 -29.42 -6.55
CA PHE A 515 -10.04 -30.08 -7.21
C PHE A 515 -10.11 -31.59 -6.96
N GLN A 516 -9.02 -32.20 -6.50
CA GLN A 516 -8.88 -33.63 -6.19
C GLN A 516 -9.52 -34.05 -4.85
N ARG A 517 -10.12 -33.11 -4.09
CA ARG A 517 -10.72 -33.41 -2.79
C ARG A 517 -11.86 -34.43 -2.93
N PRO A 518 -11.84 -35.53 -2.17
CA PRO A 518 -12.80 -36.63 -2.34
C PRO A 518 -14.23 -36.28 -1.88
N ASP A 519 -14.38 -35.23 -1.08
CA ASP A 519 -15.63 -34.79 -0.46
C ASP A 519 -16.17 -33.47 -1.01
N ALA A 520 -15.51 -32.91 -2.03
CA ALA A 520 -15.97 -31.71 -2.73
C ALA A 520 -16.85 -32.07 -3.94
N SER A 521 -18.13 -32.37 -3.69
CA SER A 521 -19.08 -32.82 -4.73
C SER A 521 -19.34 -31.79 -5.84
N HIS A 522 -19.03 -30.51 -5.61
CA HIS A 522 -19.14 -29.43 -6.58
C HIS A 522 -17.89 -29.26 -7.46
N LEU A 523 -16.82 -30.01 -7.18
CA LEU A 523 -15.56 -29.97 -7.92
C LEU A 523 -15.36 -31.25 -8.73
N GLN A 524 -14.68 -31.12 -9.85
CA GLN A 524 -14.29 -32.25 -10.69
C GLN A 524 -12.89 -31.99 -11.24
N LEU A 525 -11.95 -32.88 -10.89
CA LEU A 525 -10.62 -32.90 -11.50
C LEU A 525 -10.72 -33.42 -12.94
N LYS A 526 -10.26 -32.61 -13.90
CA LYS A 526 -10.33 -32.95 -15.33
C LYS A 526 -8.92 -33.15 -15.89
N GLU A 527 -8.57 -34.40 -16.17
CA GLU A 527 -7.24 -34.80 -16.66
C GLU A 527 -6.92 -34.24 -18.06
N ASN A 528 -7.91 -34.18 -18.95
CA ASN A 528 -7.73 -33.74 -20.35
C ASN A 528 -8.05 -32.25 -20.57
N ALA A 529 -8.21 -31.46 -19.51
CA ALA A 529 -8.52 -30.04 -19.65
C ALA A 529 -7.29 -29.27 -20.12
N THR A 530 -7.43 -28.46 -21.17
CA THR A 530 -6.36 -27.58 -21.67
C THR A 530 -6.51 -26.12 -21.22
N SER A 531 -7.53 -25.84 -20.42
CA SER A 531 -7.76 -24.50 -19.87
C SER A 531 -8.47 -24.53 -18.53
N LEU A 532 -8.21 -23.52 -17.70
CA LEU A 532 -8.93 -23.25 -16.46
C LEU A 532 -9.51 -21.83 -16.50
N LEU A 533 -10.81 -21.72 -16.23
CA LEU A 533 -11.54 -20.46 -16.17
C LEU A 533 -11.98 -20.20 -14.74
N GLY A 534 -11.90 -18.94 -14.33
CA GLY A 534 -12.36 -18.53 -13.01
C GLY A 534 -12.82 -17.08 -12.98
N TRP A 535 -13.72 -16.79 -12.05
CA TRP A 535 -14.21 -15.46 -11.75
C TRP A 535 -14.16 -15.18 -10.25
N GLY A 536 -14.10 -13.90 -9.90
CA GLY A 536 -14.10 -13.45 -8.52
C GLY A 536 -14.59 -12.01 -8.40
N GLY A 537 -14.91 -11.61 -7.17
CA GLY A 537 -15.26 -10.23 -6.87
C GLY A 537 -15.41 -9.99 -5.38
N ARG A 538 -15.29 -8.73 -4.98
CA ARG A 538 -15.55 -8.26 -3.61
C ARG A 538 -16.22 -6.90 -3.66
N PHE A 539 -17.26 -6.73 -2.87
CA PHE A 539 -18.01 -5.50 -2.70
C PHE A 539 -18.06 -5.13 -1.23
N GLN A 540 -18.01 -3.84 -0.95
CA GLN A 540 -18.06 -3.33 0.41
C GLN A 540 -18.82 -2.02 0.50
N VAL A 541 -19.53 -1.85 1.60
CA VAL A 541 -20.18 -0.62 2.00
C VAL A 541 -19.49 -0.13 3.26
N ASN A 542 -19.01 1.11 3.23
CA ASN A 542 -18.33 1.71 4.37
C ASN A 542 -19.00 3.02 4.78
N LYS A 543 -19.24 3.19 6.08
CA LYS A 543 -19.39 4.51 6.70
C LYS A 543 -17.99 5.00 7.05
N GLN A 544 -17.61 6.13 6.48
CA GLN A 544 -16.26 6.66 6.58
C GLN A 544 -16.16 7.86 7.51
N LYS A 545 -17.22 8.67 7.62
CA LYS A 545 -17.22 9.88 8.44
C LYS A 545 -18.03 9.74 9.72
N GLY A 546 -17.69 10.57 10.69
CA GLY A 546 -18.27 10.62 12.01
C GLY A 546 -17.62 9.65 12.99
N ARG A 547 -18.25 9.52 14.16
CA ARG A 547 -17.75 8.68 15.25
C ARG A 547 -18.07 7.20 15.10
N THR A 548 -18.94 6.83 14.16
CA THR A 548 -19.32 5.44 13.94
C THR A 548 -18.63 4.90 12.69
N TRP A 549 -17.87 3.82 12.89
CA TRP A 549 -17.24 3.08 11.81
C TRP A 549 -18.11 1.88 11.45
N ILE A 550 -18.52 1.76 10.19
CA ILE A 550 -19.31 0.62 9.74
C ILE A 550 -18.66 0.10 8.46
N ASN A 551 -18.28 -1.17 8.45
CA ASN A 551 -17.81 -1.88 7.27
C ASN A 551 -18.66 -3.12 7.07
N PHE A 552 -19.27 -3.26 5.91
CA PHE A 552 -19.82 -4.53 5.46
C PHE A 552 -19.11 -4.92 4.18
N ALA A 553 -18.60 -6.14 4.09
CA ALA A 553 -17.97 -6.66 2.89
C ALA A 553 -18.52 -8.05 2.55
N LEU A 554 -18.69 -8.30 1.25
CA LEU A 554 -19.10 -9.58 0.68
C LEU A 554 -18.25 -9.85 -0.55
N GLY A 555 -17.71 -11.06 -0.66
CA GLY A 555 -16.95 -11.45 -1.84
C GLY A 555 -17.03 -12.94 -2.11
N ALA A 556 -16.71 -13.31 -3.34
CA ALA A 556 -16.60 -14.69 -3.77
C ALA A 556 -15.44 -14.87 -4.75
N LEU A 557 -14.74 -16.00 -4.66
CA LEU A 557 -13.75 -16.47 -5.61
C LEU A 557 -14.18 -17.86 -6.06
N SER A 558 -14.58 -18.00 -7.32
CA SER A 558 -14.95 -19.30 -7.89
C SER A 558 -13.81 -20.32 -7.75
N PRO A 559 -14.09 -21.63 -7.78
CA PRO A 559 -13.05 -22.64 -7.64
C PRO A 559 -11.91 -22.52 -8.65
N GLY A 560 -12.19 -22.12 -9.90
CA GLY A 560 -11.18 -21.95 -10.94
C GLY A 560 -10.52 -20.57 -10.97
N PHE A 561 -10.85 -19.66 -10.03
CA PHE A 561 -10.22 -18.34 -9.99
C PHE A 561 -8.74 -18.46 -9.63
N ASP A 562 -7.90 -17.90 -10.48
CA ASP A 562 -6.46 -17.84 -10.27
C ASP A 562 -6.01 -16.41 -10.63
N PRO A 563 -5.43 -15.62 -9.71
CA PRO A 563 -4.94 -14.27 -10.01
C PRO A 563 -3.89 -14.24 -11.13
N ASN A 564 -3.50 -15.42 -11.62
CA ASN A 564 -2.68 -15.76 -12.75
C ASN A 564 -1.18 -15.55 -12.51
N ASP A 565 -0.38 -15.87 -13.52
CA ASP A 565 1.08 -15.76 -13.47
C ASP A 565 1.63 -14.34 -13.37
N ALA A 566 0.78 -13.31 -13.54
CA ALA A 566 1.12 -11.92 -13.28
C ALA A 566 0.65 -11.45 -11.89
N GLY A 567 -0.24 -12.18 -11.22
CA GLY A 567 -0.83 -11.79 -9.94
C GLY A 567 -0.29 -12.52 -8.71
N PHE A 568 -0.99 -12.35 -7.58
CA PHE A 568 -0.68 -12.95 -6.28
C PHE A 568 -1.95 -13.14 -5.44
N GLN A 569 -2.00 -14.17 -4.59
CA GLN A 569 -3.11 -14.39 -3.64
C GLN A 569 -2.63 -15.10 -2.36
N PHE A 570 -3.08 -14.63 -1.19
CA PHE A 570 -2.65 -15.15 0.13
C PHE A 570 -3.38 -16.43 0.60
N GLY A 571 -4.30 -16.97 -0.20
CA GLY A 571 -5.14 -18.10 0.21
C GLY A 571 -5.76 -18.83 -0.98
N GLY A 572 -6.55 -19.87 -0.72
CA GLY A 572 -7.20 -20.66 -1.77
C GLY A 572 -8.46 -20.00 -2.33
N SER A 573 -8.79 -20.36 -3.56
CA SER A 573 -10.06 -20.04 -4.24
C SER A 573 -11.18 -20.97 -3.74
N ASP A 574 -12.34 -21.06 -4.41
CA ASP A 574 -13.53 -21.78 -3.91
C ASP A 574 -14.03 -21.18 -2.58
N LEU A 575 -14.22 -19.87 -2.55
CA LEU A 575 -14.46 -19.09 -1.34
C LEU A 575 -15.68 -18.17 -1.52
N ILE A 576 -16.55 -18.13 -0.53
CA ILE A 576 -17.57 -17.09 -0.35
C ILE A 576 -17.36 -16.53 1.05
N ASN A 577 -17.11 -15.22 1.16
CA ASN A 577 -16.78 -14.57 2.41
C ASN A 577 -17.66 -13.36 2.65
N TRP A 578 -18.08 -13.17 3.89
CA TRP A 578 -18.67 -11.91 4.34
C TRP A 578 -18.12 -11.49 5.71
N SER A 579 -18.08 -10.19 5.94
CA SER A 579 -17.70 -9.59 7.22
C SER A 579 -18.55 -8.36 7.50
N CYS A 580 -18.83 -8.11 8.77
CA CYS A 580 -19.50 -6.90 9.23
C CYS A 580 -18.80 -6.38 10.47
N ILE A 581 -18.17 -5.22 10.39
CA ILE A 581 -17.53 -4.54 11.51
C ILE A 581 -18.29 -3.28 11.87
N LEU A 582 -18.52 -3.12 13.17
CA LEU A 582 -19.13 -1.95 13.77
C LEU A 582 -18.15 -1.42 14.80
N GLY A 583 -17.77 -0.16 14.67
CA GLY A 583 -16.88 0.52 15.60
C GLY A 583 -17.41 1.88 16.02
N TYR A 584 -16.86 2.34 17.13
CA TYR A 584 -17.10 3.67 17.67
C TYR A 584 -15.76 4.30 18.04
N LEU A 585 -15.53 5.50 17.52
CA LEU A 585 -14.38 6.36 17.76
C LEU A 585 -14.77 7.42 18.81
N TRP A 586 -13.96 7.52 19.86
CA TRP A 586 -13.90 8.66 20.76
C TRP A 586 -12.69 9.51 20.36
N PRO A 587 -12.88 10.51 19.48
CA PRO A 587 -11.77 11.28 18.92
C PRO A 587 -11.22 12.35 19.88
N HIS A 588 -11.93 12.66 20.96
CA HIS A 588 -11.54 13.70 21.91
C HIS A 588 -11.32 13.15 23.32
N PRO A 589 -10.54 13.87 24.15
CA PRO A 589 -10.24 13.44 25.51
C PRO A 589 -11.49 13.17 26.36
N THR A 590 -11.47 12.02 27.02
CA THR A 590 -12.43 11.61 28.06
C THR A 590 -11.77 11.76 29.45
N LYS A 591 -12.42 11.21 30.49
CA LYS A 591 -11.83 11.17 31.84
C LYS A 591 -10.60 10.25 31.96
N ILE A 592 -10.38 9.35 31.00
CA ILE A 592 -9.38 8.29 31.09
C ILE A 592 -8.49 8.19 29.84
N THR A 593 -9.01 8.53 28.67
CA THR A 593 -8.34 8.41 27.37
C THR A 593 -8.26 9.76 26.68
N ARG A 594 -7.22 9.97 25.87
CA ARG A 594 -7.13 11.10 24.93
C ARG A 594 -7.93 10.82 23.66
N GLU A 595 -7.84 9.58 23.20
CA GLU A 595 -8.62 9.02 22.12
C GLU A 595 -8.74 7.51 22.30
N ALA A 596 -9.80 6.94 21.77
CA ALA A 596 -9.98 5.49 21.75
C ALA A 596 -10.89 5.09 20.58
N ILE A 597 -10.71 3.88 20.08
CA ILE A 597 -11.65 3.23 19.18
C ILE A 597 -11.92 1.83 19.70
N VAL A 598 -13.19 1.43 19.64
CA VAL A 598 -13.63 0.06 19.89
C VAL A 598 -14.38 -0.41 18.66
N ALA A 599 -14.06 -1.59 18.17
CA ALA A 599 -14.74 -2.21 17.03
C ALA A 599 -15.05 -3.67 17.33
N ILE A 600 -16.21 -4.14 16.88
CA ILE A 600 -16.64 -5.52 17.02
C ILE A 600 -17.25 -6.00 15.72
N GLY A 601 -17.20 -7.29 15.45
CA GLY A 601 -17.94 -7.81 14.31
C GLY A 601 -17.79 -9.30 14.04
N PRO A 602 -18.82 -9.92 13.44
CA PRO A 602 -18.72 -11.26 12.90
C PRO A 602 -18.10 -11.28 11.50
N PHE A 603 -17.54 -12.43 11.16
CA PHE A 603 -17.19 -12.79 9.80
C PHE A 603 -17.40 -14.28 9.58
N GLN A 604 -17.70 -14.68 8.34
CA GLN A 604 -17.81 -16.07 7.96
C GLN A 604 -17.30 -16.29 6.54
N SER A 605 -16.80 -17.50 6.32
CA SER A 605 -16.36 -17.99 5.02
C SER A 605 -16.91 -19.37 4.77
N TYR A 606 -17.37 -19.58 3.54
CA TYR A 606 -17.90 -20.83 3.01
C TYR A 606 -17.12 -21.25 1.77
N ASP A 607 -17.10 -22.55 1.49
CA ASP A 607 -16.80 -23.03 0.13
C ASP A 607 -18.08 -23.10 -0.72
N PHE A 608 -17.95 -23.36 -2.03
CA PHE A 608 -19.12 -23.49 -2.92
C PHE A 608 -19.92 -24.78 -2.68
N GLY A 609 -19.42 -25.69 -1.85
CA GLY A 609 -20.15 -26.85 -1.34
C GLY A 609 -21.06 -26.51 -0.15
N GLY A 610 -21.01 -25.28 0.36
CA GLY A 610 -21.77 -24.82 1.52
C GLY A 610 -21.13 -25.18 2.86
N ASN A 611 -19.90 -25.71 2.86
CA ASN A 611 -19.18 -26.00 4.10
C ASN A 611 -18.69 -24.69 4.71
N LYS A 612 -18.95 -24.51 6.01
CA LYS A 612 -18.43 -23.38 6.77
C LYS A 612 -16.94 -23.61 7.06
N ILE A 613 -16.08 -22.96 6.27
CA ILE A 613 -14.63 -23.13 6.35
C ILE A 613 -13.97 -22.20 7.39
N TRP A 614 -14.66 -21.12 7.75
CA TRP A 614 -14.24 -20.25 8.85
C TRP A 614 -15.43 -19.44 9.35
N GLU A 615 -15.47 -19.21 10.66
CA GLU A 615 -16.36 -18.28 11.33
C GLU A 615 -15.61 -17.68 12.51
N GLY A 616 -15.89 -16.43 12.80
CA GLY A 616 -15.41 -15.83 14.03
C GLY A 616 -16.11 -14.54 14.39
N PHE A 617 -15.88 -14.13 15.62
CA PHE A 617 -16.26 -12.86 16.19
C PHE A 617 -15.00 -12.17 16.66
N LEU A 618 -14.79 -10.95 16.22
CA LEU A 618 -13.66 -10.14 16.67
C LEU A 618 -14.15 -8.96 17.49
N ALA A 619 -13.34 -8.58 18.48
CA ALA A 619 -13.45 -7.35 19.23
C ALA A 619 -12.06 -6.72 19.31
N LEU A 620 -11.97 -5.48 18.91
CA LEU A 620 -10.77 -4.66 18.87
C LEU A 620 -11.00 -3.47 19.79
N ALA A 621 -10.01 -3.13 20.61
CA ALA A 621 -9.99 -1.85 21.29
C ALA A 621 -8.57 -1.31 21.32
N GLN A 622 -8.40 -0.07 20.92
CA GLN A 622 -7.14 0.65 21.02
C GLN A 622 -7.38 2.08 21.47
N GLY A 623 -6.36 2.69 22.04
CA GLY A 623 -6.42 4.09 22.44
C GLY A 623 -5.21 4.52 23.23
N GLN A 624 -5.19 5.80 23.56
CA GLN A 624 -4.14 6.42 24.35
C GLN A 624 -4.72 6.97 25.65
N PHE A 625 -4.10 6.66 26.77
CA PHE A 625 -4.44 7.18 28.08
C PHE A 625 -3.98 8.63 28.24
N LEU A 626 -4.52 9.34 29.26
CA LEU A 626 -4.15 10.74 29.52
C LEU A 626 -2.64 10.95 29.82
N ASN A 627 -1.93 9.91 30.25
CA ASN A 627 -0.50 9.90 30.50
C ASN A 627 0.35 9.46 29.29
N TYR A 628 -0.21 9.46 28.08
CA TYR A 628 0.45 9.10 26.81
C TYR A 628 0.86 7.62 26.68
N TRP A 629 0.40 6.76 27.58
CA TRP A 629 0.51 5.32 27.38
C TRP A 629 -0.57 4.86 26.40
N SER A 630 -0.21 3.98 25.48
CA SER A 630 -1.14 3.44 24.47
C SER A 630 -1.44 1.98 24.75
N PHE A 631 -2.69 1.57 24.51
CA PHE A 631 -3.10 0.17 24.59
C PHE A 631 -3.64 -0.28 23.23
N ASN A 632 -3.40 -1.55 22.88
CA ASN A 632 -4.11 -2.23 21.80
C ASN A 632 -4.58 -3.59 22.28
N SER A 633 -5.75 -4.00 21.83
CA SER A 633 -6.33 -5.30 22.14
C SER A 633 -7.06 -5.89 20.93
N LEU A 634 -6.84 -7.17 20.69
CA LEU A 634 -7.59 -8.01 19.76
C LEU A 634 -8.07 -9.23 20.53
N LEU A 635 -9.38 -9.39 20.58
CA LEU A 635 -10.05 -10.57 21.09
C LEU A 635 -10.77 -11.21 19.92
N ALA A 636 -10.52 -12.49 19.66
CA ALA A 636 -11.27 -13.24 18.67
C ALA A 636 -11.77 -14.56 19.24
N TYR A 637 -13.00 -14.92 18.91
CA TYR A 637 -13.58 -16.22 19.16
C TYR A 637 -13.90 -16.88 17.82
N ASN A 638 -13.37 -18.08 17.60
CA ASN A 638 -13.52 -18.85 16.37
C ASN A 638 -14.24 -20.16 16.71
N PRO A 639 -15.52 -20.34 16.35
CA PRO A 639 -16.24 -21.60 16.55
C PRO A 639 -15.68 -22.79 15.76
N ASP A 640 -16.17 -23.99 16.07
CA ASP A 640 -15.94 -25.21 15.28
C ASP A 640 -16.28 -24.98 13.81
N THR A 641 -15.36 -25.32 12.92
CA THR A 641 -15.53 -25.19 11.46
C THR A 641 -14.72 -26.26 10.75
N ILE A 642 -14.61 -26.17 9.42
CA ILE A 642 -13.94 -27.18 8.61
C ILE A 642 -12.75 -26.55 7.88
N SER A 643 -11.67 -27.29 7.68
CA SER A 643 -10.59 -26.92 6.77
C SER A 643 -10.61 -27.76 5.53
N LYS A 644 -10.51 -27.09 4.39
CA LYS A 644 -10.23 -27.71 3.10
C LYS A 644 -8.75 -27.71 2.69
N ASN A 645 -7.90 -27.01 3.46
CA ASN A 645 -6.49 -26.81 3.10
C ASN A 645 -5.53 -27.64 3.96
N LEU A 646 -5.95 -28.09 5.15
CA LEU A 646 -5.07 -28.78 6.11
C LEU A 646 -4.48 -30.09 5.55
N THR A 647 -5.27 -30.84 4.79
CA THR A 647 -4.87 -32.13 4.19
C THR A 647 -4.31 -31.99 2.78
N ARG A 648 -4.12 -30.75 2.29
CA ARG A 648 -3.52 -30.43 0.98
C ARG A 648 -4.11 -31.25 -0.18
N GLY A 649 -5.43 -31.19 -0.33
CA GLY A 649 -6.16 -31.94 -1.37
C GLY A 649 -6.81 -33.24 -0.88
N GLY A 650 -6.57 -33.66 0.37
CA GLY A 650 -7.30 -34.76 1.01
C GLY A 650 -8.68 -34.35 1.56
N PRO A 651 -9.33 -35.22 2.37
CA PRO A 651 -10.63 -34.94 2.97
C PRO A 651 -10.64 -33.70 3.86
N LEU A 652 -11.82 -33.10 4.01
CA LEU A 652 -12.11 -32.02 4.93
C LEU A 652 -11.79 -32.43 6.38
N VAL A 653 -11.16 -31.51 7.11
CA VAL A 653 -10.78 -31.72 8.52
C VAL A 653 -11.55 -30.78 9.41
N LYS A 654 -12.17 -31.30 10.47
CA LYS A 654 -12.79 -30.46 11.49
C LYS A 654 -11.72 -29.69 12.26
N ILE A 655 -11.85 -28.37 12.30
CA ILE A 655 -11.07 -27.51 13.19
C ILE A 655 -11.94 -27.19 14.41
N PRO A 656 -11.50 -27.55 15.64
CA PRO A 656 -12.24 -27.22 16.85
C PRO A 656 -12.24 -25.72 17.14
N TYR A 657 -13.10 -25.29 18.05
CA TYR A 657 -13.20 -23.90 18.48
C TYR A 657 -11.90 -23.40 19.12
N GLY A 658 -11.58 -22.14 18.89
CA GLY A 658 -10.40 -21.48 19.46
C GLY A 658 -10.68 -20.02 19.81
N TYR A 659 -9.76 -19.43 20.56
CA TYR A 659 -9.74 -18.00 20.84
C TYR A 659 -8.33 -17.43 20.62
N GLU A 660 -8.29 -16.15 20.30
CA GLU A 660 -7.08 -15.33 20.18
C GLU A 660 -7.26 -14.12 21.10
N VAL A 661 -6.28 -13.90 21.96
CA VAL A 661 -6.21 -12.73 22.85
C VAL A 661 -4.84 -12.14 22.68
N ASP A 662 -4.76 -11.02 21.97
CA ASP A 662 -3.55 -10.22 21.85
C ASP A 662 -3.79 -8.90 22.61
N LEU A 663 -2.96 -8.64 23.62
CA LEU A 663 -2.97 -7.40 24.40
C LEU A 663 -1.58 -6.78 24.34
N SER A 664 -1.51 -5.48 24.13
CA SER A 664 -0.25 -4.72 24.17
C SER A 664 -0.42 -3.39 24.90
N LEU A 665 0.62 -2.98 25.59
CA LEU A 665 0.73 -1.68 26.27
C LEU A 665 2.09 -1.06 25.94
N SER A 666 2.07 0.17 25.42
CA SER A 666 3.26 0.94 25.06
C SER A 666 3.38 2.19 25.93
N SER A 667 4.61 2.56 26.28
CA SER A 667 4.90 3.72 27.13
C SER A 667 4.90 5.06 26.37
N ASP A 668 5.01 6.17 27.12
CA ASP A 668 5.10 7.54 26.59
C ASP A 668 6.38 7.76 25.75
N THR A 669 6.21 8.04 24.46
CA THR A 669 7.32 8.25 23.49
C THR A 669 7.97 9.63 23.58
N ARG A 670 7.43 10.54 24.40
CA ARG A 670 7.97 11.91 24.55
C ARG A 670 9.23 11.98 25.42
N LYS A 671 9.58 10.91 26.14
CA LYS A 671 10.73 10.87 27.06
C LYS A 671 11.98 10.32 26.37
N ASP A 672 13.14 10.89 26.65
CA ASP A 672 14.40 10.35 26.11
C ASP A 672 14.67 8.94 26.63
N GLY A 673 14.97 8.02 25.71
CA GLY A 673 15.23 6.61 25.99
C GLY A 673 14.03 5.66 25.82
N SER A 674 12.82 6.15 25.54
CA SER A 674 11.70 5.32 25.08
C SER A 674 11.67 5.26 23.55
N GLN A 675 12.40 4.32 22.95
CA GLN A 675 11.81 3.63 21.78
C GLN A 675 10.46 3.04 22.24
N GLU A 676 9.49 2.75 21.36
CA GLU A 676 8.23 2.06 21.73
C GLU A 676 8.54 0.81 22.56
N ALA A 677 8.65 0.98 23.87
CA ALA A 677 8.92 -0.09 24.79
C ALA A 677 7.56 -0.71 25.01
N ILE A 678 7.30 -1.79 24.28
CA ILE A 678 6.20 -2.70 24.59
C ILE A 678 6.45 -3.15 26.04
N LEU A 679 5.78 -2.51 27.00
CA LEU A 679 5.95 -2.76 28.42
C LEU A 679 5.42 -4.15 28.79
N ALA A 680 4.35 -4.55 28.11
CA ALA A 680 3.77 -5.87 28.21
C ALA A 680 3.07 -6.22 26.90
N SER A 681 3.34 -7.43 26.39
CA SER A 681 2.54 -8.06 25.36
C SER A 681 2.12 -9.44 25.84
N LEU A 682 0.84 -9.75 25.71
CA LEU A 682 0.28 -11.07 26.00
C LEU A 682 -0.44 -11.56 24.74
N SER A 683 0.02 -12.68 24.20
CA SER A 683 -0.65 -13.41 23.12
C SER A 683 -1.03 -14.80 23.64
N LEU A 684 -2.32 -15.02 23.92
CA LEU A 684 -2.85 -16.32 24.33
C LEU A 684 -3.69 -16.95 23.21
N ARG A 685 -3.39 -18.21 22.89
CA ARG A 685 -4.02 -18.95 21.79
C ARG A 685 -4.18 -20.41 22.21
N ASN A 686 -5.32 -21.02 21.87
CA ASN A 686 -5.56 -22.46 22.12
C ASN A 686 -5.51 -23.31 20.83
N ILE A 687 -5.47 -22.70 19.63
CA ILE A 687 -5.39 -23.40 18.35
C ILE A 687 -4.51 -22.60 17.37
N GLN A 688 -3.85 -23.29 16.42
CA GLN A 688 -3.13 -22.70 15.27
C GLN A 688 -4.06 -22.02 14.25
N ARG A 689 -4.98 -21.17 14.70
CA ARG A 689 -5.72 -20.24 13.85
C ARG A 689 -5.34 -18.83 14.26
N LYS A 690 -4.55 -18.19 13.41
CA LYS A 690 -4.26 -16.76 13.46
C LYS A 690 -5.20 -16.08 12.49
N LEU A 691 -5.86 -15.00 12.91
CA LEU A 691 -6.48 -14.10 11.95
C LEU A 691 -5.36 -13.53 11.07
N HIS A 692 -5.37 -13.91 9.79
CA HIS A 692 -4.44 -13.35 8.81
C HIS A 692 -5.08 -12.10 8.22
N ASN A 693 -4.25 -11.05 8.05
CA ASN A 693 -4.59 -9.81 7.35
C ASN A 693 -5.66 -8.92 8.01
N ILE A 694 -5.68 -8.76 9.35
CA ILE A 694 -6.37 -7.61 9.96
C ILE A 694 -5.49 -6.38 9.76
N ASN A 695 -5.53 -5.80 8.58
CA ASN A 695 -5.05 -4.44 8.37
C ASN A 695 -6.31 -3.57 8.31
N GLY A 696 -6.39 -2.58 9.19
CA GLY A 696 -7.44 -1.55 9.23
C GLY A 696 -6.99 -0.28 8.55
#